data_AF-A0A970ZP89-F1
#
_entry.id   AF-A0A970ZP89-F1
#
_cell.length_a   1.000
_cell.length_b   1.000
_cell.length_c   1.000
_cell.angle_alpha   90.00
_cell.angle_beta   90.00
_cell.angle_gamma   90.00
#
_symmetry.space_group_name_H-M   'P 1'
#
loop_
_entity.id
_entity.type
_entity.pdbx_description
1 polymer ?
#
loop_
_entity_poly.entity_id
_entity_poly.type
_entity_poly.pdbx_seq_one_letter_code
_entity_poly.pdbx_strand_id
1 'polypeptide(L)'
;MAFPTQPSLPRLPTLSGRKLRRPAFVAWAGTLGAILAAALLAAGPAAASPDETVSLTWRNGDELSGQLLPGGGEGTVRFDARPFTAPLDLRLGQLAGIRFPAAIPRPEEPSTPHFALSLHNGDRLQGKLLRLDRNEILLDCSPQLGVIAIPRQSVARLAASNGGSLHFSQLGGLDEWSSTGRDRKPSDWFTGLRGELTTHQWSGNLYREIGFPEQVEVHFRVAVPEGRPNLEIGLLRNPEEGPMLETWDGILVLTYRSHFVPVMEMSESTKALDLRLFWDQGTGEVRLCSPSGEELASLGGATPEGPDAEKRRRSDPRHRGFFILNRNPELRLVSLQVRPWDGRPVPVIDLTRPRLHLRGEPVRFDTDEVLYTGSGETFQVGTKSVPLANLLEMTFAPAEESDTFPLPSSATRIAWHNGTTVSGAFLRIGPGELILTPPWTTETVPAALDGAREIRFPENTEALALARDTLTADDVSLRGTMRPAPAGSTGTALLSWLPPGALAAVPVDPEENITMARGALDEEMSGHQVGPGHARVYLTDDEILAGRLLSVAPEKIHFESRATGPIEIPAKHLRAIDTGTAGRILDGFKDSEWEEIEDLADQIVLSGDKVVIKDGSFGNPSILLGDRIRFTAEWTDSHGAMTLRFFASGPDNSTPSTDVIFAVQGNRLFIGKLNANGAFSFSGDQIPIVANRAAIDITATPEKIDIRVDGKNALSVEVEPGRVWGNGLYFKMGGGWPGWNQRSSVIEISGFRVGSSPGSVPRRIIDPRAKEHLLSIPRNLRENLPTHLLIARNGDLLRGGLVSGDENTLHFAAGEKTLEIPANRISNIIWLTPPTPAETSEKPAPESSDPAASPTPSTPPAPESRPTDPAIVDFPVTHQFILRDGTRLRLFGERVEGSRLVGRSPVLGECSIAVENIREARSGPPLPLAQAAPMDLVVFNDWETTFTPDPVLPDADGQPASPMIGKEAPAFSLNGLDQTKFTLSDHRGKVVVLDFWATWCGPCIKAMPDVLAAVEAFPEGTVAFCAVNQAESAPIVSAFLEARKWDSEPVALDFNMKVSRAYQVEGIPHTVVIDPAGKIAWVHTGYSPDLKRELFEAIAGILSRIGAAR
;
A
#
# COMPACT_ATOMS: atom_id res chain seq x y z
N MET A 1 35.25 -60.70 -25.86
CA MET A 1 34.91 -61.28 -24.54
C MET A 1 34.41 -60.13 -23.67
N ALA A 2 33.21 -60.12 -23.08
CA ALA A 2 32.05 -60.98 -23.32
C ALA A 2 30.73 -60.20 -23.10
N PHE A 3 30.32 -59.46 -24.15
CA PHE A 3 29.03 -58.77 -24.42
C PHE A 3 28.47 -57.71 -23.43
N PRO A 4 27.67 -56.72 -23.91
CA PRO A 4 27.40 -55.48 -23.17
C PRO A 4 25.89 -55.10 -23.04
N THR A 5 25.65 -53.83 -22.69
CA THR A 5 24.42 -53.01 -22.91
C THR A 5 23.15 -53.23 -22.07
N GLN A 6 22.92 -52.28 -21.16
CA GLN A 6 21.62 -51.67 -20.82
C GLN A 6 21.05 -50.83 -22.02
N PRO A 7 19.86 -50.17 -21.99
CA PRO A 7 18.92 -49.92 -20.86
C PRO A 7 17.41 -50.10 -21.16
N SER A 8 16.56 -50.09 -20.10
CA SER A 8 15.35 -49.21 -20.00
C SER A 8 14.58 -49.35 -18.67
N LEU A 9 13.92 -48.27 -18.24
CA LEU A 9 13.08 -48.08 -17.03
C LEU A 9 11.67 -48.73 -17.14
N PRO A 10 10.77 -48.60 -16.13
CA PRO A 10 10.90 -48.73 -14.67
C PRO A 10 9.86 -49.70 -14.05
N ARG A 11 9.93 -50.04 -12.75
CA ARG A 11 8.87 -50.82 -12.05
C ARG A 11 8.67 -50.52 -10.55
N LEU A 12 7.40 -50.47 -10.14
CA LEU A 12 6.84 -50.76 -8.80
C LEU A 12 7.07 -52.26 -8.44
N PRO A 13 6.88 -52.80 -7.19
CA PRO A 13 5.90 -52.34 -6.18
C PRO A 13 6.20 -52.58 -4.66
N THR A 14 5.24 -52.13 -3.83
CA THR A 14 4.74 -52.62 -2.52
C THR A 14 5.49 -53.63 -1.60
N LEU A 15 5.36 -53.33 -0.28
CA LEU A 15 5.05 -54.22 0.88
C LEU A 15 6.15 -54.88 1.76
N SER A 16 5.73 -55.15 3.01
CA SER A 16 6.33 -56.03 4.05
C SER A 16 7.39 -55.44 5.04
N GLY A 17 6.92 -54.78 6.10
CA GLY A 17 7.71 -54.33 7.26
C GLY A 17 8.01 -55.38 8.35
N ARG A 18 8.40 -54.96 9.57
CA ARG A 18 8.37 -55.74 10.85
C ARG A 18 8.99 -55.02 12.07
N LYS A 19 8.24 -54.97 13.20
CA LYS A 19 8.71 -54.99 14.62
C LYS A 19 9.58 -53.80 15.11
N LEU A 20 9.74 -53.50 16.40
CA LEU A 20 9.16 -54.01 17.67
C LEU A 20 8.24 -52.87 18.27
N ARG A 21 7.85 -52.72 19.56
CA ARG A 21 7.97 -53.50 20.83
C ARG A 21 6.68 -53.34 21.68
N ARG A 22 6.80 -53.25 23.02
CA ARG A 22 5.79 -53.26 24.13
C ARG A 22 6.53 -52.88 25.45
N PRO A 23 5.93 -52.74 26.66
CA PRO A 23 4.53 -52.99 27.12
C PRO A 23 3.90 -51.75 27.85
N ALA A 24 2.81 -51.76 28.66
CA ALA A 24 1.87 -52.76 29.19
C ALA A 24 0.45 -52.12 29.44
N PHE A 25 -0.70 -52.80 29.23
CA PHE A 25 -1.61 -53.44 30.24
C PHE A 25 -2.09 -52.51 31.40
N VAL A 26 -3.35 -52.47 31.89
CA VAL A 26 -4.53 -53.39 31.94
C VAL A 26 -5.84 -52.52 31.83
N ALA A 27 -7.00 -52.82 31.24
CA ALA A 27 -7.66 -53.98 30.57
C ALA A 27 -8.65 -54.87 31.39
N TRP A 28 -9.97 -54.61 31.35
CA TRP A 28 -11.17 -55.52 31.39
C TRP A 28 -12.44 -54.63 31.16
N ALA A 29 -13.51 -54.93 30.39
CA ALA A 29 -14.28 -56.13 30.00
C ALA A 29 -15.58 -56.32 30.81
N GLY A 30 -16.73 -56.24 30.12
CA GLY A 30 -18.08 -56.46 30.66
C GLY A 30 -19.13 -56.49 29.53
N THR A 31 -20.06 -57.46 29.54
CA THR A 31 -20.85 -57.86 28.36
C THR A 31 -22.37 -57.76 28.52
N LEU A 32 -23.05 -57.39 27.42
CA LEU A 32 -24.39 -57.81 26.96
C LEU A 32 -25.54 -57.94 28.00
N GLY A 33 -26.59 -57.10 27.83
CA GLY A 33 -27.85 -57.18 28.57
C GLY A 33 -29.03 -56.55 27.81
N ALA A 34 -29.63 -57.33 26.91
CA ALA A 34 -30.70 -57.00 25.95
C ALA A 34 -31.92 -56.18 26.43
N ILE A 35 -32.62 -55.52 25.49
CA ILE A 35 -34.05 -55.73 25.14
C ILE A 35 -34.48 -54.86 23.94
N LEU A 36 -35.29 -55.41 23.02
CA LEU A 36 -36.00 -54.62 21.98
C LEU A 36 -37.27 -53.99 22.59
N ALA A 37 -37.29 -52.67 22.80
CA ALA A 37 -38.52 -51.94 23.17
C ALA A 37 -38.52 -50.41 22.89
N ALA A 38 -37.68 -49.89 21.98
CA ALA A 38 -37.57 -48.43 21.74
C ALA A 38 -37.19 -48.06 20.29
N ALA A 39 -37.73 -48.76 19.29
CA ALA A 39 -37.41 -48.55 17.87
C ALA A 39 -38.21 -47.40 17.20
N LEU A 40 -38.31 -46.25 17.86
CA LEU A 40 -38.89 -44.98 17.41
C LEU A 40 -38.37 -43.87 18.35
N LEU A 41 -38.06 -42.68 17.82
CA LEU A 41 -37.41 -41.54 18.52
C LEU A 41 -35.91 -41.72 18.85
N ALA A 42 -35.07 -42.02 17.85
CA ALA A 42 -33.60 -41.88 17.97
C ALA A 42 -32.87 -41.53 16.65
N ALA A 43 -33.55 -40.91 15.68
CA ALA A 43 -32.90 -40.28 14.53
C ALA A 43 -32.62 -38.81 14.88
N GLY A 44 -31.46 -38.54 15.50
CA GLY A 44 -30.98 -37.17 15.66
C GLY A 44 -30.64 -36.55 14.31
N PRO A 45 -30.72 -35.21 14.14
CA PRO A 45 -30.27 -34.57 12.93
C PRO A 45 -28.78 -34.85 12.70
N ALA A 46 -28.39 -35.10 11.45
CA ALA A 46 -26.99 -35.16 11.09
C ALA A 46 -26.39 -33.76 11.27
N ALA A 47 -25.54 -33.57 12.29
CA ALA A 47 -24.75 -32.36 12.41
C ALA A 47 -23.81 -32.25 11.20
N ALA A 48 -23.63 -31.03 10.68
CA ALA A 48 -22.69 -30.76 9.61
C ALA A 48 -21.26 -31.21 10.01
N SER A 49 -20.47 -31.65 9.03
CA SER A 49 -19.08 -32.04 9.24
C SER A 49 -18.25 -30.85 9.75
N PRO A 50 -17.47 -31.00 10.83
CA PRO A 50 -16.90 -29.87 11.58
C PRO A 50 -15.70 -29.15 10.92
N ASP A 51 -15.31 -29.55 9.70
CA ASP A 51 -14.09 -29.08 9.02
C ASP A 51 -14.33 -28.00 7.94
N GLU A 52 -15.57 -27.68 7.58
CA GLU A 52 -15.86 -26.67 6.54
C GLU A 52 -15.96 -25.26 7.13
N THR A 53 -14.88 -24.47 6.97
CA THR A 53 -14.91 -23.02 7.24
C THR A 53 -15.63 -22.28 6.12
N VAL A 54 -16.48 -21.32 6.50
CA VAL A 54 -17.20 -20.44 5.57
C VAL A 54 -16.70 -19.00 5.71
N SER A 55 -16.80 -18.22 4.64
CA SER A 55 -16.39 -16.81 4.60
C SER A 55 -17.61 -15.90 4.79
N LEU A 56 -17.60 -15.06 5.82
CA LEU A 56 -18.59 -14.01 6.05
C LEU A 56 -18.10 -12.68 5.45
N THR A 57 -18.94 -11.98 4.70
CA THR A 57 -18.59 -10.71 4.01
C THR A 57 -19.50 -9.56 4.45
N TRP A 58 -18.93 -8.41 4.81
CA TRP A 58 -19.64 -7.18 5.16
C TRP A 58 -19.87 -6.24 3.96
N ARG A 59 -20.84 -5.33 4.05
CA ARG A 59 -21.15 -4.37 2.96
C ARG A 59 -20.05 -3.35 2.67
N ASN A 60 -19.12 -3.16 3.59
CA ASN A 60 -17.94 -2.31 3.38
C ASN A 60 -16.82 -3.02 2.61
N GLY A 61 -16.92 -4.35 2.40
CA GLY A 61 -15.91 -5.21 1.79
C GLY A 61 -15.02 -5.99 2.75
N ASP A 62 -15.23 -5.92 4.07
CA ASP A 62 -14.49 -6.77 5.03
C ASP A 62 -14.89 -8.23 4.89
N GLU A 63 -13.96 -9.15 5.17
CA GLU A 63 -14.15 -10.59 5.07
C GLU A 63 -13.55 -11.33 6.28
N LEU A 64 -14.27 -12.32 6.80
CA LEU A 64 -13.84 -13.14 7.94
C LEU A 64 -14.19 -14.61 7.71
N SER A 65 -13.20 -15.51 7.78
CA SER A 65 -13.43 -16.96 7.71
C SER A 65 -13.64 -17.55 9.10
N GLY A 66 -14.57 -18.50 9.22
CA GLY A 66 -14.97 -19.07 10.52
C GLY A 66 -16.07 -20.12 10.40
N GLN A 67 -16.77 -20.38 11.51
CA GLN A 67 -17.86 -21.35 11.60
C GLN A 67 -19.21 -20.66 11.83
N LEU A 68 -20.22 -21.09 11.08
CA LEU A 68 -21.59 -20.61 11.21
C LEU A 68 -22.32 -21.41 12.31
N LEU A 69 -22.70 -20.73 13.39
CA LEU A 69 -23.34 -21.39 14.53
C LEU A 69 -24.88 -21.35 14.44
N PRO A 70 -25.59 -22.41 14.85
CA PRO A 70 -27.04 -22.39 14.93
C PRO A 70 -27.52 -21.43 16.04
N GLY A 71 -28.55 -20.63 15.76
CA GLY A 71 -29.11 -19.66 16.70
C GLY A 71 -28.84 -18.20 16.33
N GLY A 72 -28.89 -17.34 17.34
CA GLY A 72 -29.11 -15.90 17.17
C GLY A 72 -30.59 -15.53 17.40
N GLY A 73 -30.87 -14.23 17.53
CA GLY A 73 -32.22 -13.69 17.46
C GLY A 73 -32.74 -13.62 16.02
N GLU A 74 -34.04 -13.35 15.87
CA GLU A 74 -34.67 -13.10 14.56
C GLU A 74 -33.93 -11.96 13.83
N GLY A 75 -33.51 -12.21 12.58
CA GLY A 75 -32.71 -11.24 11.82
C GLY A 75 -31.25 -11.07 12.28
N THR A 76 -30.65 -12.08 12.92
CA THR A 76 -29.21 -12.11 13.23
C THR A 76 -28.51 -13.40 12.77
N VAL A 77 -27.20 -13.32 12.59
CA VAL A 77 -26.28 -14.43 12.32
C VAL A 77 -25.31 -14.57 13.50
N ARG A 78 -25.13 -15.79 13.99
CA ARG A 78 -24.10 -16.12 14.99
C ARG A 78 -22.89 -16.76 14.31
N PHE A 79 -21.70 -16.20 14.51
CA PHE A 79 -20.50 -16.59 13.78
C PHE A 79 -19.29 -16.69 14.71
N ASP A 80 -18.57 -17.80 14.67
CA ASP A 80 -17.40 -18.05 15.51
C ASP A 80 -16.12 -18.04 14.67
N ALA A 81 -15.12 -17.22 15.05
CA ALA A 81 -13.94 -16.98 14.24
C ALA A 81 -12.78 -16.41 15.06
N ARG A 82 -11.55 -16.82 14.71
CA ARG A 82 -10.33 -16.11 15.13
C ARG A 82 -10.32 -14.69 14.52
N PRO A 83 -9.75 -13.68 15.19
CA PRO A 83 -8.99 -13.74 16.45
C PRO A 83 -9.85 -13.44 17.69
N PHE A 84 -11.15 -13.80 17.69
CA PHE A 84 -12.06 -13.52 18.81
C PHE A 84 -12.17 -14.70 19.77
N THR A 85 -12.30 -14.39 21.07
CA THR A 85 -12.45 -15.41 22.14
C THR A 85 -13.88 -15.86 22.39
N ALA A 86 -14.85 -15.31 21.64
CA ALA A 86 -16.25 -15.70 21.68
C ALA A 86 -16.96 -15.40 20.34
N PRO A 87 -18.09 -16.05 20.04
CA PRO A 87 -18.83 -15.81 18.80
C PRO A 87 -19.39 -14.39 18.69
N LEU A 88 -19.41 -13.87 17.46
CA LEU A 88 -20.06 -12.63 17.05
C LEU A 88 -21.56 -12.88 16.83
N ASP A 89 -22.43 -12.07 17.45
CA ASP A 89 -23.86 -11.96 17.08
C ASP A 89 -24.06 -10.71 16.21
N LEU A 90 -24.42 -10.90 14.93
CA LEU A 90 -24.35 -9.88 13.87
C LEU A 90 -25.71 -9.64 13.20
N ARG A 91 -26.07 -8.37 12.96
CA ARG A 91 -27.28 -7.99 12.20
C ARG A 91 -27.10 -8.17 10.68
N LEU A 92 -28.13 -8.68 10.00
CA LEU A 92 -28.11 -8.89 8.54
C LEU A 92 -27.81 -7.62 7.72
N GLY A 93 -28.27 -6.45 8.17
CA GLY A 93 -28.16 -5.19 7.41
C GLY A 93 -26.72 -4.81 7.06
N GLN A 94 -25.78 -5.10 7.95
CA GLN A 94 -24.37 -4.73 7.80
C GLN A 94 -23.56 -5.79 7.01
N LEU A 95 -24.14 -6.98 6.81
CA LEU A 95 -23.55 -8.10 6.09
C LEU A 95 -23.97 -8.08 4.62
N ALA A 96 -23.05 -8.37 3.70
CA ALA A 96 -23.35 -8.56 2.29
C ALA A 96 -23.75 -10.02 1.97
N GLY A 97 -23.11 -10.99 2.64
CA GLY A 97 -23.40 -12.41 2.43
C GLY A 97 -22.48 -13.36 3.17
N ILE A 98 -22.69 -14.65 2.94
CA ILE A 98 -21.84 -15.78 3.37
C ILE A 98 -21.44 -16.55 2.11
N ARG A 99 -20.17 -16.90 1.95
CA ARG A 99 -19.66 -17.76 0.89
C ARG A 99 -19.19 -19.08 1.49
N PHE A 100 -19.60 -20.17 0.86
CA PHE A 100 -19.25 -21.53 1.25
C PHE A 100 -18.02 -21.99 0.45
N PRO A 101 -17.23 -22.95 0.94
CA PRO A 101 -16.14 -23.53 0.18
C PRO A 101 -16.67 -24.20 -1.11
N ALA A 102 -15.86 -24.22 -2.16
CA ALA A 102 -16.24 -24.80 -3.43
C ALA A 102 -16.36 -26.34 -3.31
N ALA A 103 -17.58 -26.84 -3.21
CA ALA A 103 -17.87 -28.27 -3.09
C ALA A 103 -17.37 -29.01 -4.34
N ILE A 104 -16.57 -30.06 -4.17
CA ILE A 104 -16.02 -30.86 -5.29
C ILE A 104 -17.17 -31.57 -6.00
N PRO A 105 -17.53 -31.22 -7.26
CA PRO A 105 -18.74 -31.75 -7.86
C PRO A 105 -18.58 -33.21 -8.29
N ARG A 106 -19.47 -34.09 -7.81
CA ARG A 106 -19.80 -35.36 -8.47
C ARG A 106 -21.31 -35.68 -8.43
N PRO A 107 -22.09 -35.16 -9.38
CA PRO A 107 -23.26 -35.84 -9.89
C PRO A 107 -22.85 -36.77 -11.05
N GLU A 108 -23.34 -38.00 -11.06
CA GLU A 108 -23.57 -38.70 -12.32
C GLU A 108 -24.79 -38.04 -13.00
N GLU A 109 -24.88 -38.05 -14.34
CA GLU A 109 -26.05 -37.47 -15.02
C GLU A 109 -27.33 -38.23 -14.60
N PRO A 110 -28.38 -37.53 -14.10
CA PRO A 110 -29.62 -38.20 -13.70
C PRO A 110 -30.28 -38.83 -14.92
N SER A 111 -30.60 -40.13 -14.81
CA SER A 111 -31.20 -40.95 -15.86
C SER A 111 -32.67 -40.63 -16.18
N THR A 112 -33.25 -39.64 -15.49
CA THR A 112 -34.61 -39.10 -15.72
C THR A 112 -34.54 -37.61 -16.02
N PRO A 113 -35.41 -37.05 -16.88
CA PRO A 113 -35.37 -35.63 -17.25
C PRO A 113 -35.58 -34.73 -16.02
N HIS A 114 -34.54 -33.96 -15.70
CA HIS A 114 -34.61 -32.85 -14.74
C HIS A 114 -35.08 -31.57 -15.42
N PHE A 115 -35.74 -30.71 -14.65
CA PHE A 115 -36.30 -29.45 -15.10
C PHE A 115 -35.82 -28.29 -14.23
N ALA A 116 -35.56 -27.16 -14.88
CA ALA A 116 -35.30 -25.88 -14.26
C ALA A 116 -36.54 -24.98 -14.41
N LEU A 117 -37.12 -24.55 -13.29
CA LEU A 117 -38.13 -23.50 -13.25
C LEU A 117 -37.44 -22.15 -13.05
N SER A 118 -37.99 -21.11 -13.66
CA SER A 118 -37.66 -19.71 -13.35
C SER A 118 -38.92 -19.00 -12.87
N LEU A 119 -38.86 -18.39 -11.69
CA LEU A 119 -39.97 -17.69 -11.07
C LEU A 119 -39.90 -16.17 -11.34
N HIS A 120 -41.04 -15.48 -11.29
CA HIS A 120 -41.10 -14.03 -11.54
C HIS A 120 -40.33 -13.16 -10.51
N ASN A 121 -40.01 -13.70 -9.32
CA ASN A 121 -39.13 -13.03 -8.35
C ASN A 121 -37.62 -13.19 -8.67
N GLY A 122 -37.25 -13.96 -9.69
CA GLY A 122 -35.86 -14.26 -10.03
C GLY A 122 -35.28 -15.50 -9.33
N ASP A 123 -36.10 -16.30 -8.64
CA ASP A 123 -35.69 -17.62 -8.14
C ASP A 123 -35.59 -18.63 -9.29
N ARG A 124 -34.76 -19.65 -9.08
CA ARG A 124 -34.50 -20.74 -10.03
C ARG A 124 -34.51 -22.04 -9.27
N LEU A 125 -35.36 -22.98 -9.66
CA LEU A 125 -35.60 -24.22 -8.91
C LEU A 125 -35.36 -25.40 -9.85
N GLN A 126 -34.35 -26.21 -9.55
CA GLN A 126 -34.02 -27.38 -10.37
C GLN A 126 -34.37 -28.67 -9.64
N GLY A 127 -35.04 -29.58 -10.34
CA GLY A 127 -35.55 -30.81 -9.75
C GLY A 127 -36.27 -31.74 -10.71
N LYS A 128 -36.84 -32.80 -10.18
CA LYS A 128 -37.68 -33.75 -10.92
C LYS A 128 -39.15 -33.31 -10.85
N LEU A 129 -39.78 -33.13 -12.02
CA LEU A 129 -41.19 -32.76 -12.10
C LEU A 129 -42.08 -33.92 -11.62
N LEU A 130 -42.83 -33.71 -10.54
CA LEU A 130 -43.77 -34.69 -9.98
C LEU A 130 -45.21 -34.44 -10.42
N ARG A 131 -45.64 -33.18 -10.50
CA ARG A 131 -46.98 -32.76 -10.96
C ARG A 131 -46.94 -31.35 -11.54
N LEU A 132 -47.76 -31.10 -12.55
CA LEU A 132 -48.11 -29.77 -13.07
C LEU A 132 -49.61 -29.80 -13.35
N ASP A 133 -50.41 -29.05 -12.59
CA ASP A 133 -51.83 -28.86 -12.88
C ASP A 133 -52.16 -27.37 -13.07
N ARG A 134 -53.42 -26.97 -12.96
CA ARG A 134 -53.84 -25.57 -13.19
C ARG A 134 -53.41 -24.63 -12.06
N ASN A 135 -53.27 -25.15 -10.85
CA ASN A 135 -53.02 -24.35 -9.65
C ASN A 135 -51.54 -24.34 -9.28
N GLU A 136 -50.86 -25.48 -9.39
CA GLU A 136 -49.51 -25.65 -8.83
C GLU A 136 -48.61 -26.59 -9.64
N ILE A 137 -47.30 -26.44 -9.40
CA ILE A 137 -46.24 -27.35 -9.83
C ILE A 137 -45.63 -28.00 -8.58
N LEU A 138 -45.57 -29.33 -8.56
CA LEU A 138 -44.89 -30.10 -7.52
C LEU A 138 -43.54 -30.57 -8.07
N LEU A 139 -42.45 -30.16 -7.41
CA LEU A 139 -41.08 -30.34 -7.87
C LEU A 139 -40.22 -30.95 -6.75
N ASP A 140 -39.52 -32.03 -7.05
CA ASP A 140 -38.54 -32.64 -6.14
C ASP A 140 -37.17 -31.97 -6.32
N CYS A 141 -36.84 -31.08 -5.39
CA CYS A 141 -35.60 -30.33 -5.28
C CYS A 141 -34.69 -30.89 -4.17
N SER A 142 -34.75 -32.21 -3.92
CA SER A 142 -33.89 -32.88 -2.94
C SER A 142 -32.42 -32.92 -3.40
N PRO A 143 -31.43 -32.70 -2.52
CA PRO A 143 -31.56 -32.45 -1.08
C PRO A 143 -31.79 -30.98 -0.68
N GLN A 144 -31.68 -30.01 -1.60
CA GLN A 144 -31.61 -28.58 -1.24
C GLN A 144 -32.87 -28.03 -0.55
N LEU A 145 -34.05 -28.39 -1.06
CA LEU A 145 -35.36 -27.86 -0.61
C LEU A 145 -36.40 -28.98 -0.37
N GLY A 146 -36.06 -30.24 -0.63
CA GLY A 146 -37.00 -31.35 -0.63
C GLY A 146 -38.07 -31.24 -1.72
N VAL A 147 -39.25 -31.81 -1.50
CA VAL A 147 -40.39 -31.71 -2.41
C VAL A 147 -41.19 -30.44 -2.10
N ILE A 148 -41.27 -29.52 -3.06
CA ILE A 148 -41.93 -28.22 -2.90
C ILE A 148 -43.10 -28.07 -3.87
N ALA A 149 -44.19 -27.45 -3.37
CA ALA A 149 -45.35 -27.03 -4.14
C ALA A 149 -45.24 -25.54 -4.46
N ILE A 150 -45.37 -25.20 -5.74
CA ILE A 150 -45.13 -23.85 -6.27
C ILE A 150 -46.39 -23.38 -7.00
N PRO A 151 -47.05 -22.28 -6.58
CA PRO A 151 -48.22 -21.75 -7.29
C PRO A 151 -47.88 -21.44 -8.75
N ARG A 152 -48.68 -21.92 -9.69
CA ARG A 152 -48.39 -21.85 -11.13
C ARG A 152 -48.24 -20.41 -11.65
N GLN A 153 -49.00 -19.48 -11.08
CA GLN A 153 -48.92 -18.04 -11.34
C GLN A 153 -47.56 -17.40 -10.99
N SER A 154 -46.74 -18.05 -10.15
CA SER A 154 -45.41 -17.57 -9.76
C SER A 154 -44.32 -17.98 -10.76
N VAL A 155 -44.62 -18.89 -11.69
CA VAL A 155 -43.66 -19.56 -12.58
C VAL A 155 -43.69 -18.90 -13.96
N ALA A 156 -42.63 -18.16 -14.32
CA ALA A 156 -42.50 -17.56 -15.64
C ALA A 156 -42.18 -18.62 -16.72
N ARG A 157 -41.28 -19.57 -16.39
CA ARG A 157 -40.70 -20.53 -17.33
C ARG A 157 -40.43 -21.89 -16.66
N LEU A 158 -40.59 -22.95 -17.44
CA LEU A 158 -40.17 -24.33 -17.15
C LEU A 158 -39.32 -24.82 -18.33
N ALA A 159 -38.08 -25.25 -18.11
CA ALA A 159 -37.20 -25.75 -19.17
C ALA A 159 -36.53 -27.07 -18.78
N ALA A 160 -36.21 -27.93 -19.75
CA ALA A 160 -35.46 -29.16 -19.49
C ALA A 160 -33.98 -28.83 -19.22
N SER A 161 -33.42 -29.33 -18.12
CA SER A 161 -32.01 -29.12 -17.77
C SER A 161 -31.07 -29.95 -18.65
N ASN A 162 -31.45 -31.20 -18.94
CA ASN A 162 -30.63 -32.17 -19.68
C ASN A 162 -31.28 -32.41 -21.05
N GLY A 163 -30.94 -31.60 -22.08
CA GLY A 163 -31.77 -31.48 -23.28
C GLY A 163 -31.08 -31.38 -24.65
N GLY A 164 -29.75 -31.29 -24.73
CA GLY A 164 -28.99 -31.40 -26.01
C GLY A 164 -29.20 -30.29 -27.06
N SER A 165 -29.97 -29.24 -26.76
CA SER A 165 -30.31 -28.15 -27.70
C SER A 165 -30.21 -26.74 -27.09
N LEU A 166 -29.68 -26.62 -25.87
CA LEU A 166 -29.24 -25.38 -25.23
C LEU A 166 -27.79 -25.61 -24.81
N HIS A 167 -26.86 -24.82 -25.34
CA HIS A 167 -25.43 -24.90 -25.00
C HIS A 167 -25.09 -24.10 -23.73
N PHE A 168 -25.89 -23.07 -23.43
CA PHE A 168 -25.81 -22.27 -22.22
C PHE A 168 -27.20 -21.66 -21.95
N SER A 169 -27.63 -21.55 -20.69
CA SER A 169 -29.00 -21.11 -20.38
C SER A 169 -29.16 -20.32 -19.08
N GLN A 170 -28.08 -20.19 -18.29
CA GLN A 170 -28.06 -19.52 -16.99
C GLN A 170 -26.69 -18.88 -16.78
N LEU A 171 -26.62 -17.75 -16.07
CA LEU A 171 -25.36 -17.02 -15.85
C LEU A 171 -24.31 -17.73 -14.97
N GLY A 172 -24.67 -18.82 -14.29
CA GLY A 172 -23.75 -19.54 -13.42
C GLY A 172 -23.42 -18.83 -12.10
N GLY A 173 -22.28 -19.14 -11.50
CA GLY A 173 -21.61 -18.34 -10.46
C GLY A 173 -20.53 -17.43 -11.02
N LEU A 174 -20.17 -16.36 -10.31
CA LEU A 174 -19.14 -15.42 -10.77
C LEU A 174 -17.75 -16.07 -10.87
N ASP A 175 -17.50 -17.12 -10.08
CA ASP A 175 -16.34 -18.02 -10.12
C ASP A 175 -16.17 -18.74 -11.47
N GLU A 176 -17.24 -18.82 -12.28
CA GLU A 176 -17.19 -19.36 -13.64
C GLU A 176 -16.71 -18.35 -14.70
N TRP A 177 -16.59 -17.06 -14.34
CA TRP A 177 -16.23 -15.97 -15.25
C TRP A 177 -14.81 -15.46 -15.00
N SER A 178 -14.27 -14.74 -15.98
CA SER A 178 -12.91 -14.18 -15.96
C SER A 178 -12.88 -12.76 -16.50
N SER A 179 -11.86 -12.01 -16.14
CA SER A 179 -11.54 -10.70 -16.72
C SER A 179 -10.57 -10.84 -17.92
N THR A 180 -10.46 -9.75 -18.68
CA THR A 180 -9.58 -9.56 -19.84
C THR A 180 -8.42 -8.61 -19.52
N GLY A 181 -7.82 -8.76 -18.33
CA GLY A 181 -6.73 -7.90 -17.84
C GLY A 181 -5.51 -8.67 -17.31
N ARG A 182 -4.57 -7.96 -16.69
CA ARG A 182 -3.44 -8.57 -15.95
C ARG A 182 -3.95 -9.32 -14.72
N ASP A 183 -4.90 -8.73 -14.03
CA ASP A 183 -5.61 -9.32 -12.90
C ASP A 183 -6.76 -10.19 -13.42
N ARG A 184 -6.65 -11.51 -13.17
CA ARG A 184 -7.47 -12.54 -13.84
C ARG A 184 -8.80 -12.87 -13.16
N LYS A 185 -9.09 -12.25 -12.02
CA LYS A 185 -10.37 -12.42 -11.29
C LYS A 185 -11.27 -11.22 -11.58
N PRO A 186 -12.59 -11.41 -11.76
CA PRO A 186 -13.54 -10.31 -11.86
C PRO A 186 -13.89 -9.78 -10.46
N SER A 187 -12.91 -9.19 -9.77
CA SER A 187 -13.06 -8.60 -8.42
C SER A 187 -14.15 -7.52 -8.35
N ASP A 188 -14.38 -6.85 -9.49
CA ASP A 188 -15.15 -5.62 -9.59
C ASP A 188 -16.62 -5.91 -9.95
N TRP A 189 -17.00 -7.19 -9.94
CA TRP A 189 -18.34 -7.70 -10.21
C TRP A 189 -18.88 -8.49 -9.00
N PHE A 190 -20.20 -8.61 -8.90
CA PHE A 190 -20.87 -9.40 -7.86
C PHE A 190 -22.20 -9.99 -8.34
N THR A 191 -22.63 -11.10 -7.71
CA THR A 191 -23.97 -11.68 -7.93
C THR A 191 -25.03 -10.87 -7.19
N GLY A 192 -26.05 -10.36 -7.91
CA GLY A 192 -27.19 -9.67 -7.34
C GLY A 192 -28.28 -10.61 -6.78
N LEU A 193 -29.29 -10.04 -6.10
CA LEU A 193 -30.37 -10.80 -5.45
C LEU A 193 -31.36 -11.47 -6.42
N ARG A 194 -31.31 -11.19 -7.73
CA ARG A 194 -32.07 -11.94 -8.75
C ARG A 194 -31.19 -12.93 -9.53
N GLY A 195 -29.90 -13.05 -9.15
CA GLY A 195 -28.92 -13.86 -9.88
C GLY A 195 -28.49 -13.22 -11.20
N GLU A 196 -28.56 -11.89 -11.27
CA GLU A 196 -27.83 -11.06 -12.22
C GLU A 196 -26.34 -10.93 -11.82
N LEU A 197 -25.48 -10.54 -12.74
CA LEU A 197 -24.09 -10.16 -12.45
C LEU A 197 -23.96 -8.64 -12.63
N THR A 198 -23.50 -7.93 -11.60
CA THR A 198 -23.49 -6.46 -11.54
C THR A 198 -22.08 -5.93 -11.32
N THR A 199 -21.74 -4.77 -11.91
CA THR A 199 -20.55 -3.98 -11.58
C THR A 199 -20.88 -2.50 -11.47
N HIS A 200 -20.15 -1.78 -10.60
CA HIS A 200 -20.15 -0.31 -10.50
C HIS A 200 -18.85 0.31 -11.04
N GLN A 201 -17.92 -0.50 -11.57
CA GLN A 201 -16.61 -0.02 -11.99
C GLN A 201 -16.61 0.37 -13.47
N TRP A 202 -16.19 1.60 -13.75
CA TRP A 202 -15.87 2.04 -15.12
C TRP A 202 -14.72 1.18 -15.68
N SER A 203 -14.87 0.67 -16.91
CA SER A 203 -14.01 -0.36 -17.52
C SER A 203 -14.06 -1.75 -16.85
N GLY A 204 -15.02 -1.98 -15.95
CA GLY A 204 -15.31 -3.31 -15.41
C GLY A 204 -15.73 -4.27 -16.53
N ASN A 205 -14.98 -5.36 -16.71
CA ASN A 205 -15.16 -6.30 -17.84
C ASN A 205 -15.38 -7.73 -17.36
N LEU A 206 -16.08 -8.53 -18.17
CA LEU A 206 -16.42 -9.91 -17.85
C LEU A 206 -16.43 -10.78 -19.10
N TYR A 207 -15.87 -11.99 -19.00
CA TYR A 207 -15.78 -12.99 -20.06
C TYR A 207 -16.07 -14.41 -19.56
N ARG A 208 -17.00 -15.11 -20.22
CA ARG A 208 -17.29 -16.54 -20.05
C ARG A 208 -16.89 -17.27 -21.33
N GLU A 209 -16.03 -18.29 -21.23
CA GLU A 209 -15.77 -19.21 -22.34
C GLU A 209 -17.02 -20.09 -22.58
N ILE A 210 -17.53 -20.11 -23.82
CA ILE A 210 -18.74 -20.86 -24.20
C ILE A 210 -18.52 -21.49 -25.57
N GLY A 211 -18.74 -22.81 -25.66
CA GLY A 211 -18.64 -23.55 -26.93
C GLY A 211 -19.79 -23.23 -27.88
N PHE A 212 -19.59 -22.26 -28.78
CA PHE A 212 -20.59 -21.88 -29.78
C PHE A 212 -20.62 -22.85 -30.98
N PRO A 213 -21.81 -23.39 -31.36
CA PRO A 213 -22.01 -24.12 -32.61
C PRO A 213 -21.78 -23.21 -33.84
N GLU A 214 -21.58 -23.80 -35.02
CA GLU A 214 -21.23 -23.08 -36.26
C GLU A 214 -22.28 -22.02 -36.66
N GLN A 215 -23.56 -22.32 -36.43
CA GLN A 215 -24.67 -21.36 -36.45
C GLN A 215 -25.24 -21.24 -35.04
N VAL A 216 -25.20 -20.04 -34.44
CA VAL A 216 -25.53 -19.80 -33.03
C VAL A 216 -26.52 -18.65 -32.87
N GLU A 217 -27.49 -18.83 -31.97
CA GLU A 217 -28.32 -17.76 -31.38
C GLU A 217 -27.80 -17.46 -29.97
N VAL A 218 -27.52 -16.19 -29.69
CA VAL A 218 -27.18 -15.65 -28.37
C VAL A 218 -28.24 -14.64 -27.95
N HIS A 219 -29.07 -15.00 -26.97
CA HIS A 219 -30.09 -14.12 -26.39
C HIS A 219 -29.61 -13.62 -25.03
N PHE A 220 -29.51 -12.31 -24.84
CA PHE A 220 -29.07 -11.70 -23.59
C PHE A 220 -29.95 -10.50 -23.20
N ARG A 221 -30.00 -10.21 -21.90
CA ARG A 221 -30.62 -9.00 -21.34
C ARG A 221 -29.62 -8.31 -20.41
N VAL A 222 -29.33 -7.04 -20.65
CA VAL A 222 -28.52 -6.16 -19.79
C VAL A 222 -29.36 -4.98 -19.31
N ALA A 223 -29.07 -4.46 -18.12
CA ALA A 223 -29.73 -3.28 -17.54
C ALA A 223 -28.71 -2.26 -17.07
N VAL A 224 -29.03 -0.98 -17.28
CA VAL A 224 -28.23 0.20 -16.91
C VAL A 224 -29.16 1.16 -16.18
N PRO A 225 -29.16 1.20 -14.83
CA PRO A 225 -30.09 2.05 -14.08
C PRO A 225 -29.81 3.55 -14.28
N GLU A 226 -28.54 3.95 -14.27
CA GLU A 226 -28.12 5.35 -14.32
C GLU A 226 -27.48 5.72 -15.67
N GLY A 227 -27.90 6.87 -16.23
CA GLY A 227 -27.49 7.34 -17.55
C GLY A 227 -28.16 6.62 -18.74
N ARG A 228 -27.74 6.97 -19.96
CA ARG A 228 -27.91 6.17 -21.19
C ARG A 228 -26.90 4.99 -21.24
N PRO A 229 -27.21 3.84 -21.89
CA PRO A 229 -26.30 2.70 -21.95
C PRO A 229 -25.02 3.01 -22.75
N ASN A 230 -23.88 2.65 -22.18
CA ASN A 230 -22.55 2.88 -22.71
C ASN A 230 -21.70 1.65 -22.38
N LEU A 231 -21.54 0.75 -23.36
CA LEU A 231 -20.98 -0.58 -23.13
C LEU A 231 -20.44 -1.20 -24.43
N GLU A 232 -19.68 -2.28 -24.28
CA GLU A 232 -19.36 -3.23 -25.36
C GLU A 232 -19.89 -4.61 -25.00
N ILE A 233 -20.37 -5.38 -25.99
CA ILE A 233 -20.68 -6.82 -25.87
C ILE A 233 -20.10 -7.55 -27.08
N GLY A 234 -19.36 -8.64 -26.87
CA GLY A 234 -18.68 -9.38 -27.94
C GLY A 234 -18.81 -10.90 -27.82
N LEU A 235 -18.65 -11.61 -28.95
CA LEU A 235 -18.74 -13.08 -29.03
C LEU A 235 -17.39 -13.81 -29.08
N LEU A 236 -16.27 -13.14 -28.76
CA LEU A 236 -14.92 -13.70 -28.65
C LEU A 236 -14.16 -13.05 -27.49
N ARG A 237 -13.07 -13.69 -27.02
CA ARG A 237 -12.21 -13.15 -25.95
C ARG A 237 -11.46 -11.86 -26.34
N ASN A 238 -11.18 -11.69 -27.64
CA ASN A 238 -10.85 -10.40 -28.23
C ASN A 238 -12.07 -9.95 -29.05
N PRO A 239 -12.85 -8.96 -28.61
CA PRO A 239 -14.14 -8.65 -29.23
C PRO A 239 -13.98 -8.10 -30.66
N GLU A 240 -12.87 -7.41 -30.97
CA GLU A 240 -12.56 -6.87 -32.31
C GLU A 240 -12.47 -7.96 -33.41
N GLU A 241 -12.18 -9.21 -33.05
CA GLU A 241 -12.08 -10.33 -33.99
C GLU A 241 -13.46 -10.95 -34.34
N GLY A 242 -14.50 -10.63 -33.57
CA GLY A 242 -15.81 -11.26 -33.61
C GLY A 242 -16.95 -10.27 -33.87
N PRO A 243 -18.21 -10.75 -33.90
CA PRO A 243 -19.36 -9.87 -33.81
C PRO A 243 -19.36 -9.12 -32.47
N MET A 244 -19.49 -7.80 -32.52
CA MET A 244 -19.50 -6.94 -31.34
C MET A 244 -20.56 -5.84 -31.45
N LEU A 245 -21.20 -5.52 -30.33
CA LEU A 245 -22.03 -4.33 -30.14
C LEU A 245 -21.25 -3.30 -29.32
N GLU A 246 -21.22 -2.04 -29.76
CA GLU A 246 -20.62 -0.93 -29.02
C GLU A 246 -21.52 0.31 -29.03
N THR A 247 -21.46 1.14 -27.99
CA THR A 247 -22.05 2.48 -27.96
C THR A 247 -21.14 3.53 -28.59
N TRP A 248 -21.56 4.15 -29.71
CA TRP A 248 -20.90 5.30 -30.34
C TRP A 248 -21.78 6.56 -30.20
N ASP A 249 -21.36 7.52 -29.35
CA ASP A 249 -22.11 8.74 -28.97
C ASP A 249 -23.59 8.53 -28.57
N GLY A 250 -23.90 7.37 -27.99
CA GLY A 250 -25.26 6.98 -27.61
C GLY A 250 -26.06 6.28 -28.72
N ILE A 251 -25.48 6.03 -29.89
CA ILE A 251 -26.03 5.08 -30.87
C ILE A 251 -25.47 3.70 -30.55
N LEU A 252 -26.33 2.68 -30.49
CA LEU A 252 -25.89 1.28 -30.45
C LEU A 252 -25.48 0.86 -31.86
N VAL A 253 -24.26 0.37 -32.03
CA VAL A 253 -23.70 -0.02 -33.33
C VAL A 253 -23.33 -1.50 -33.32
N LEU A 254 -23.82 -2.24 -34.30
CA LEU A 254 -23.38 -3.62 -34.57
C LEU A 254 -22.15 -3.56 -35.49
N THR A 255 -21.09 -4.23 -35.08
CA THR A 255 -19.80 -4.29 -35.78
C THR A 255 -19.42 -5.73 -36.07
N TYR A 256 -18.78 -5.97 -37.22
CA TYR A 256 -18.08 -7.22 -37.51
C TYR A 256 -16.94 -6.98 -38.50
N ARG A 257 -15.70 -7.22 -38.06
CA ARG A 257 -14.48 -6.91 -38.82
C ARG A 257 -14.46 -5.42 -39.21
N SER A 258 -14.25 -5.10 -40.49
CA SER A 258 -14.24 -3.73 -41.03
C SER A 258 -15.63 -3.16 -41.35
N HIS A 259 -16.73 -3.85 -41.00
CA HIS A 259 -18.08 -3.41 -41.29
C HIS A 259 -18.83 -3.07 -40.01
N PHE A 260 -19.69 -2.04 -40.08
CA PHE A 260 -20.55 -1.64 -38.98
C PHE A 260 -21.90 -1.15 -39.52
N VAL A 261 -22.93 -1.21 -38.69
CA VAL A 261 -24.28 -0.72 -38.97
C VAL A 261 -24.90 -0.17 -37.68
N PRO A 262 -25.47 1.06 -37.70
CA PRO A 262 -26.21 1.57 -36.54
C PRO A 262 -27.49 0.75 -36.34
N VAL A 263 -27.78 0.41 -35.09
CA VAL A 263 -28.95 -0.38 -34.68
C VAL A 263 -30.08 0.54 -34.22
N MET A 264 -29.80 1.40 -33.24
CA MET A 264 -30.77 2.30 -32.63
C MET A 264 -30.08 3.44 -31.88
N GLU A 265 -30.75 4.59 -31.80
CA GLU A 265 -30.38 5.66 -30.87
C GLU A 265 -30.82 5.28 -29.44
N MET A 266 -29.97 5.55 -28.45
CA MET A 266 -30.24 5.27 -27.03
C MET A 266 -30.35 6.57 -26.24
N SER A 267 -31.52 6.74 -25.66
CA SER A 267 -31.91 7.88 -24.82
C SER A 267 -31.55 7.66 -23.35
N GLU A 268 -31.63 8.72 -22.55
CA GLU A 268 -31.60 8.62 -21.07
C GLU A 268 -32.74 7.77 -20.47
N SER A 269 -33.80 7.46 -21.24
CA SER A 269 -34.85 6.51 -20.82
C SER A 269 -34.59 5.06 -21.26
N THR A 270 -33.53 4.77 -22.00
CA THR A 270 -33.17 3.42 -22.43
C THR A 270 -32.46 2.70 -21.28
N LYS A 271 -33.20 2.02 -20.39
CA LYS A 271 -32.66 1.41 -19.15
C LYS A 271 -32.28 -0.07 -19.24
N ALA A 272 -32.57 -0.72 -20.37
CA ALA A 272 -32.15 -2.08 -20.65
C ALA A 272 -31.97 -2.30 -22.16
N LEU A 273 -31.16 -3.31 -22.50
CA LEU A 273 -31.10 -3.90 -23.83
C LEU A 273 -31.43 -5.39 -23.70
N ASP A 274 -32.47 -5.85 -24.40
CA ASP A 274 -32.86 -7.26 -24.50
C ASP A 274 -32.80 -7.63 -25.99
N LEU A 275 -31.86 -8.49 -26.38
CA LEU A 275 -31.44 -8.63 -27.78
C LEU A 275 -31.06 -10.07 -28.13
N ARG A 276 -31.38 -10.47 -29.37
CA ARG A 276 -31.09 -11.80 -29.93
C ARG A 276 -30.11 -11.65 -31.09
N LEU A 277 -28.86 -12.05 -30.88
CA LEU A 277 -27.78 -11.98 -31.86
C LEU A 277 -27.59 -13.37 -32.49
N PHE A 278 -27.75 -13.46 -33.80
CA PHE A 278 -27.56 -14.66 -34.61
C PHE A 278 -26.24 -14.54 -35.40
N TRP A 279 -25.41 -15.58 -35.37
CA TRP A 279 -24.14 -15.60 -36.08
C TRP A 279 -23.93 -16.94 -36.78
N ASP A 280 -23.69 -16.89 -38.09
CA ASP A 280 -23.16 -17.99 -38.88
C ASP A 280 -21.65 -17.78 -39.08
N GLN A 281 -20.85 -18.68 -38.53
CA GLN A 281 -19.39 -18.62 -38.58
C GLN A 281 -18.80 -19.12 -39.91
N GLY A 282 -19.57 -19.89 -40.67
CA GLY A 282 -19.19 -20.44 -41.97
C GLY A 282 -19.35 -19.42 -43.10
N THR A 283 -20.47 -18.68 -43.11
CA THR A 283 -20.75 -17.59 -44.07
C THR A 283 -20.21 -16.24 -43.59
N GLY A 284 -20.09 -16.03 -42.27
CA GLY A 284 -19.78 -14.74 -41.66
C GLY A 284 -20.99 -13.80 -41.57
N GLU A 285 -22.21 -14.30 -41.74
CA GLU A 285 -23.45 -13.54 -41.59
C GLU A 285 -23.76 -13.28 -40.11
N VAL A 286 -24.11 -12.03 -39.79
CA VAL A 286 -24.54 -11.62 -38.43
C VAL A 286 -25.89 -10.91 -38.53
N ARG A 287 -26.83 -11.27 -37.65
CA ARG A 287 -28.11 -10.57 -37.51
C ARG A 287 -28.36 -10.23 -36.05
N LEU A 288 -28.96 -9.07 -35.80
CA LEU A 288 -29.42 -8.65 -34.50
C LEU A 288 -30.92 -8.41 -34.56
N CYS A 289 -31.66 -9.11 -33.71
CA CYS A 289 -33.11 -9.01 -33.61
C CYS A 289 -33.53 -8.53 -32.21
N SER A 290 -34.73 -7.96 -32.14
CA SER A 290 -35.46 -7.76 -30.89
C SER A 290 -35.81 -9.10 -30.23
N PRO A 291 -36.29 -9.12 -28.97
CA PRO A 291 -36.68 -10.36 -28.31
C PRO A 291 -37.81 -11.11 -29.05
N SER A 292 -38.67 -10.39 -29.78
CA SER A 292 -39.74 -10.99 -30.59
C SER A 292 -39.23 -11.61 -31.90
N GLY A 293 -37.98 -11.34 -32.30
CA GLY A 293 -37.42 -11.83 -33.58
C GLY A 293 -37.62 -10.88 -34.76
N GLU A 294 -37.97 -9.62 -34.52
CA GLU A 294 -37.94 -8.55 -35.53
C GLU A 294 -36.48 -8.13 -35.78
N GLU A 295 -36.03 -8.14 -37.03
CA GLU A 295 -34.64 -7.83 -37.40
C GLU A 295 -34.38 -6.31 -37.25
N LEU A 296 -33.46 -5.94 -36.36
CA LEU A 296 -33.07 -4.55 -36.08
C LEU A 296 -31.88 -4.13 -36.95
N ALA A 297 -30.94 -5.05 -37.19
CA ALA A 297 -29.78 -4.83 -38.04
C ALA A 297 -29.18 -6.16 -38.52
N SER A 298 -28.49 -6.15 -39.66
CA SER A 298 -27.73 -7.29 -40.17
C SER A 298 -26.47 -6.87 -40.93
N LEU A 299 -25.47 -7.74 -40.93
CA LEU A 299 -24.21 -7.59 -41.65
C LEU A 299 -24.01 -8.81 -42.56
N GLY A 300 -23.95 -8.55 -43.87
CA GLY A 300 -23.87 -9.57 -44.91
C GLY A 300 -22.47 -10.16 -45.10
N GLY A 301 -22.42 -11.43 -45.54
CA GLY A 301 -21.18 -12.19 -45.67
C GLY A 301 -20.23 -11.66 -46.75
N ALA A 302 -19.00 -11.35 -46.35
CA ALA A 302 -17.83 -11.31 -47.22
C ALA A 302 -16.98 -12.56 -46.97
N THR A 303 -16.90 -13.44 -47.98
CA THR A 303 -16.01 -14.61 -47.97
C THR A 303 -14.56 -14.17 -47.76
N PRO A 304 -13.76 -14.93 -46.98
CA PRO A 304 -12.40 -14.50 -46.62
C PRO A 304 -11.40 -14.77 -47.75
N GLU A 305 -11.43 -13.94 -48.80
CA GLU A 305 -10.40 -13.97 -49.85
C GLU A 305 -9.08 -13.37 -49.36
N GLY A 306 -8.28 -14.21 -48.69
CA GLY A 306 -6.92 -13.88 -48.29
C GLY A 306 -6.20 -15.08 -47.63
N PRO A 307 -4.86 -15.18 -47.76
CA PRO A 307 -4.10 -16.36 -47.31
C PRO A 307 -4.11 -16.60 -45.78
N ASP A 308 -4.57 -15.62 -44.98
CA ASP A 308 -4.80 -15.82 -43.55
C ASP A 308 -6.13 -16.53 -43.21
N ALA A 309 -7.04 -16.75 -44.16
CA ALA A 309 -8.36 -17.35 -43.90
C ALA A 309 -8.25 -18.68 -43.12
N GLU A 310 -7.25 -19.50 -43.44
CA GLU A 310 -7.00 -20.79 -42.79
C GLU A 310 -6.29 -20.67 -41.44
N LYS A 311 -5.58 -19.56 -41.15
CA LYS A 311 -5.16 -19.21 -39.78
C LYS A 311 -6.34 -18.72 -38.95
N ARG A 312 -7.24 -17.92 -39.53
CA ARG A 312 -8.39 -17.34 -38.82
C ARG A 312 -9.47 -18.38 -38.52
N ARG A 313 -9.64 -19.40 -39.37
CA ARG A 313 -10.34 -20.66 -39.04
C ARG A 313 -9.69 -21.45 -37.89
N ARG A 314 -8.45 -21.12 -37.51
CA ARG A 314 -7.71 -21.67 -36.36
C ARG A 314 -7.55 -20.65 -35.22
N SER A 315 -8.37 -19.59 -35.16
CA SER A 315 -8.64 -18.92 -33.88
C SER A 315 -9.10 -20.01 -32.90
N ASP A 316 -8.42 -20.17 -31.77
CA ASP A 316 -8.61 -21.34 -30.92
C ASP A 316 -10.09 -21.45 -30.48
N PRO A 317 -10.75 -22.62 -30.61
CA PRO A 317 -12.10 -22.82 -30.06
C PRO A 317 -12.21 -22.42 -28.58
N ARG A 318 -11.10 -22.48 -27.83
CA ARG A 318 -10.95 -22.04 -26.43
C ARG A 318 -10.93 -20.51 -26.23
N HIS A 319 -11.22 -19.73 -27.27
CA HIS A 319 -11.34 -18.26 -27.22
C HIS A 319 -12.73 -17.74 -27.65
N ARG A 320 -13.70 -18.66 -27.76
CA ARG A 320 -15.12 -18.36 -28.01
C ARG A 320 -15.87 -18.22 -26.70
N GLY A 321 -16.77 -17.24 -26.63
CA GLY A 321 -17.44 -16.92 -25.38
C GLY A 321 -18.27 -15.64 -25.43
N PHE A 322 -18.84 -15.26 -24.30
CA PHE A 322 -19.54 -13.98 -24.15
C PHE A 322 -18.66 -13.00 -23.39
N PHE A 323 -18.41 -11.84 -24.00
CA PHE A 323 -17.66 -10.70 -23.44
C PHE A 323 -18.60 -9.52 -23.18
N ILE A 324 -18.36 -8.76 -22.11
CA ILE A 324 -19.01 -7.48 -21.84
C ILE A 324 -18.05 -6.50 -21.14
N LEU A 325 -18.09 -5.22 -21.52
CA LEU A 325 -17.37 -4.10 -20.89
C LEU A 325 -18.35 -3.02 -20.41
N ASN A 326 -18.18 -2.55 -19.17
CA ASN A 326 -18.90 -1.43 -18.61
C ASN A 326 -18.24 -0.08 -18.92
N ARG A 327 -19.02 0.88 -19.46
CA ARG A 327 -18.68 2.32 -19.52
C ARG A 327 -19.82 3.18 -18.91
N ASN A 328 -20.53 2.64 -17.92
CA ASN A 328 -21.58 3.29 -17.11
C ASN A 328 -21.19 3.33 -15.61
N PRO A 329 -21.90 4.14 -14.78
CA PRO A 329 -21.78 4.08 -13.31
C PRO A 329 -22.23 2.73 -12.72
N GLU A 330 -23.15 2.04 -13.39
CA GLU A 330 -23.59 0.69 -13.04
C GLU A 330 -24.05 -0.07 -14.29
N LEU A 331 -23.70 -1.36 -14.36
CA LEU A 331 -24.15 -2.29 -15.40
C LEU A 331 -24.53 -3.64 -14.78
N ARG A 332 -25.68 -4.19 -15.18
CA ARG A 332 -26.16 -5.53 -14.80
C ARG A 332 -26.31 -6.42 -16.03
N LEU A 333 -25.70 -7.60 -16.04
CA LEU A 333 -26.03 -8.69 -16.94
C LEU A 333 -27.13 -9.55 -16.28
N VAL A 334 -28.36 -9.44 -16.80
CA VAL A 334 -29.58 -10.01 -16.20
C VAL A 334 -29.85 -11.43 -16.69
N SER A 335 -29.58 -11.71 -17.97
CA SER A 335 -29.67 -13.06 -18.54
C SER A 335 -28.76 -13.27 -19.75
N LEU A 336 -28.38 -14.53 -19.98
CA LEU A 336 -27.65 -14.99 -21.17
C LEU A 336 -28.09 -16.42 -21.50
N GLN A 337 -28.39 -16.67 -22.76
CA GLN A 337 -28.79 -17.98 -23.31
C GLN A 337 -28.14 -18.18 -24.68
N VAL A 338 -27.73 -19.41 -24.96
CA VAL A 338 -27.01 -19.79 -26.19
C VAL A 338 -27.62 -21.08 -26.74
N ARG A 339 -28.09 -21.02 -27.99
CA ARG A 339 -28.79 -22.11 -28.68
C ARG A 339 -28.18 -22.32 -30.07
N PRO A 340 -28.23 -23.54 -30.65
CA PRO A 340 -28.00 -23.72 -32.08
C PRO A 340 -29.07 -22.96 -32.87
N TRP A 341 -28.65 -22.26 -33.92
CA TRP A 341 -29.54 -21.73 -34.96
C TRP A 341 -29.50 -22.68 -36.18
N ASP A 342 -30.60 -22.82 -36.91
CA ASP A 342 -30.74 -23.72 -38.07
C ASP A 342 -30.59 -23.01 -39.43
N GLY A 343 -30.07 -21.77 -39.42
CA GLY A 343 -29.87 -20.93 -40.60
C GLY A 343 -31.16 -20.40 -41.24
N ARG A 344 -32.34 -20.68 -40.66
CA ARG A 344 -33.62 -20.18 -41.21
C ARG A 344 -33.91 -18.74 -40.79
N PRO A 345 -34.71 -17.99 -41.56
CA PRO A 345 -35.19 -16.67 -41.16
C PRO A 345 -35.86 -16.71 -39.78
N VAL A 346 -35.48 -15.77 -38.91
CA VAL A 346 -35.99 -15.69 -37.54
C VAL A 346 -37.50 -15.41 -37.58
N PRO A 347 -38.35 -16.28 -37.00
CA PRO A 347 -39.78 -16.03 -36.99
C PRO A 347 -40.13 -14.97 -35.93
N VAL A 348 -40.92 -13.97 -36.32
CA VAL A 348 -41.50 -13.01 -35.37
C VAL A 348 -42.53 -13.73 -34.50
N ILE A 349 -42.25 -13.82 -33.21
CA ILE A 349 -43.08 -14.49 -32.21
C ILE A 349 -43.86 -13.48 -31.36
N ASP A 350 -45.11 -13.83 -31.09
CA ASP A 350 -45.96 -13.10 -30.14
C ASP A 350 -45.46 -13.36 -28.71
N LEU A 351 -44.79 -12.38 -28.12
CA LEU A 351 -44.31 -12.44 -26.74
C LEU A 351 -45.42 -12.24 -25.71
N THR A 352 -46.63 -11.85 -26.11
CA THR A 352 -47.77 -11.57 -25.23
C THR A 352 -48.56 -12.82 -24.83
N ARG A 353 -48.07 -14.03 -25.20
CA ARG A 353 -48.78 -15.30 -24.97
C ARG A 353 -47.89 -16.43 -24.43
N PRO A 354 -48.49 -17.43 -23.75
CA PRO A 354 -47.80 -18.68 -23.41
C PRO A 354 -47.32 -19.43 -24.67
N ARG A 355 -46.16 -20.08 -24.57
CA ARG A 355 -45.52 -20.80 -25.68
C ARG A 355 -44.81 -22.07 -25.22
N LEU A 356 -44.96 -23.14 -26.00
CA LEU A 356 -44.47 -24.48 -25.72
C LEU A 356 -43.47 -24.89 -26.80
N HIS A 357 -42.18 -24.95 -26.47
CA HIS A 357 -41.15 -25.42 -27.38
C HIS A 357 -40.99 -26.94 -27.23
N LEU A 358 -41.37 -27.67 -28.27
CA LEU A 358 -41.16 -29.11 -28.39
C LEU A 358 -39.99 -29.38 -29.35
N ARG A 359 -39.36 -30.55 -29.22
CA ARG A 359 -38.36 -31.03 -30.19
C ARG A 359 -39.02 -31.28 -31.56
N GLY A 360 -38.96 -30.27 -32.43
CA GLY A 360 -39.48 -30.31 -33.80
C GLY A 360 -39.99 -28.94 -34.25
N GLU A 361 -41.04 -28.44 -33.59
CA GLU A 361 -41.67 -27.15 -33.87
C GLU A 361 -42.21 -26.50 -32.56
N PRO A 362 -42.27 -25.16 -32.48
CA PRO A 362 -42.91 -24.45 -31.37
C PRO A 362 -44.45 -24.45 -31.50
N VAL A 363 -45.14 -24.60 -30.37
CA VAL A 363 -46.60 -24.72 -30.26
C VAL A 363 -47.14 -23.60 -29.37
N ARG A 364 -48.27 -22.98 -29.76
CA ARG A 364 -49.05 -22.06 -28.90
C ARG A 364 -50.04 -22.86 -28.07
N PHE A 365 -50.27 -22.47 -26.82
CA PHE A 365 -51.19 -23.16 -25.89
C PHE A 365 -51.86 -22.18 -24.94
N ASP A 366 -53.07 -22.48 -24.47
CA ASP A 366 -53.68 -21.81 -23.32
C ASP A 366 -53.26 -22.54 -22.03
N THR A 367 -52.93 -21.82 -20.95
CA THR A 367 -52.27 -22.40 -19.76
C THR A 367 -53.00 -23.61 -19.20
N ASP A 368 -54.32 -23.53 -19.12
CA ASP A 368 -55.20 -24.51 -18.47
C ASP A 368 -55.36 -25.81 -19.25
N GLU A 369 -54.85 -25.87 -20.49
CA GLU A 369 -54.78 -27.05 -21.34
C GLU A 369 -53.57 -27.94 -21.06
N VAL A 370 -52.54 -27.44 -20.36
CA VAL A 370 -51.30 -28.18 -20.12
C VAL A 370 -51.26 -28.77 -18.72
N LEU A 371 -51.23 -30.11 -18.64
CA LEU A 371 -51.37 -30.90 -17.41
C LEU A 371 -50.44 -32.12 -17.40
N TYR A 372 -49.85 -32.43 -16.25
CA TYR A 372 -49.03 -33.61 -15.98
C TYR A 372 -49.34 -34.14 -14.57
N THR A 373 -49.92 -35.33 -14.50
CA THR A 373 -50.44 -35.93 -13.26
C THR A 373 -49.47 -36.93 -12.61
N GLY A 374 -48.17 -36.87 -12.95
CA GLY A 374 -47.13 -37.73 -12.37
C GLY A 374 -47.21 -39.22 -12.72
N SER A 375 -48.07 -39.60 -13.67
CA SER A 375 -48.50 -41.00 -13.89
C SER A 375 -47.89 -41.68 -15.14
N GLY A 376 -46.92 -41.05 -15.81
CA GLY A 376 -46.23 -41.63 -16.96
C GLY A 376 -45.28 -40.64 -17.64
N GLU A 377 -44.52 -41.09 -18.64
CA GLU A 377 -43.49 -40.31 -19.35
C GLU A 377 -44.07 -39.23 -20.30
N THR A 378 -45.29 -38.76 -20.07
CA THR A 378 -46.07 -37.90 -20.99
C THR A 378 -46.89 -36.85 -20.24
N PHE A 379 -47.02 -35.66 -20.82
CA PHE A 379 -47.93 -34.60 -20.38
C PHE A 379 -49.01 -34.35 -21.45
N GLN A 380 -50.14 -33.77 -21.04
CA GLN A 380 -51.22 -33.38 -21.95
C GLN A 380 -51.05 -31.93 -22.42
N VAL A 381 -51.44 -31.68 -23.66
CA VAL A 381 -51.61 -30.36 -24.28
C VAL A 381 -52.97 -30.36 -24.97
N GLY A 382 -53.98 -29.85 -24.26
CA GLY A 382 -55.38 -29.93 -24.68
C GLY A 382 -55.85 -31.38 -24.70
N THR A 383 -55.99 -31.95 -25.90
CA THR A 383 -56.33 -33.37 -26.12
C THR A 383 -55.14 -34.22 -26.61
N LYS A 384 -53.94 -33.65 -26.73
CA LYS A 384 -52.75 -34.34 -27.24
C LYS A 384 -51.84 -34.79 -26.10
N SER A 385 -51.52 -36.09 -26.05
CA SER A 385 -50.45 -36.60 -25.18
C SER A 385 -49.09 -36.40 -25.84
N VAL A 386 -48.12 -35.82 -25.13
CA VAL A 386 -46.78 -35.49 -25.59
C VAL A 386 -45.74 -36.09 -24.65
N PRO A 387 -44.70 -36.80 -25.13
CA PRO A 387 -43.62 -37.29 -24.27
C PRO A 387 -42.91 -36.16 -23.53
N LEU A 388 -42.70 -36.33 -22.23
CA LEU A 388 -42.01 -35.37 -21.37
C LEU A 388 -40.55 -35.15 -21.81
N ALA A 389 -39.92 -36.16 -22.42
CA ALA A 389 -38.59 -36.06 -23.03
C ALA A 389 -38.54 -35.21 -24.33
N ASN A 390 -39.70 -34.85 -24.91
CA ASN A 390 -39.78 -33.94 -26.07
C ASN A 390 -40.02 -32.48 -25.66
N LEU A 391 -40.26 -32.20 -24.38
CA LEU A 391 -40.38 -30.85 -23.84
C LEU A 391 -39.00 -30.20 -23.73
N LEU A 392 -38.80 -29.06 -24.40
CA LEU A 392 -37.60 -28.25 -24.25
C LEU A 392 -37.87 -27.05 -23.33
N GLU A 393 -39.01 -26.37 -23.54
CA GLU A 393 -39.36 -25.15 -22.82
C GLU A 393 -40.89 -24.93 -22.78
N MET A 394 -41.42 -24.49 -21.63
CA MET A 394 -42.69 -23.78 -21.52
C MET A 394 -42.41 -22.36 -21.01
N THR A 395 -43.02 -21.36 -21.63
CA THR A 395 -43.19 -20.03 -21.04
C THR A 395 -44.67 -19.87 -20.69
N PHE A 396 -45.00 -19.60 -19.42
CA PHE A 396 -46.39 -19.54 -18.94
C PHE A 396 -46.99 -18.14 -18.95
N ALA A 397 -46.16 -17.11 -18.77
CA ALA A 397 -46.57 -15.72 -18.74
C ALA A 397 -45.72 -14.87 -19.72
N PRO A 398 -46.30 -13.82 -20.31
CA PRO A 398 -45.62 -12.97 -21.29
C PRO A 398 -44.58 -12.04 -20.68
N ALA A 399 -43.75 -11.45 -21.56
CA ALA A 399 -42.84 -10.37 -21.20
C ALA A 399 -43.54 -9.01 -21.33
N GLU A 400 -44.26 -8.59 -20.28
CA GLU A 400 -44.59 -7.18 -20.07
C GLU A 400 -43.46 -6.49 -19.29
N GLU A 401 -43.31 -5.18 -19.43
CA GLU A 401 -42.15 -4.44 -18.86
C GLU A 401 -42.14 -4.40 -17.31
N SER A 402 -43.25 -4.74 -16.66
CA SER A 402 -43.35 -4.93 -15.21
C SER A 402 -43.13 -6.39 -14.79
N ASP A 403 -41.86 -6.82 -14.71
CA ASP A 403 -41.40 -8.08 -14.09
C ASP A 403 -41.61 -8.09 -12.55
N THR A 404 -42.79 -7.68 -12.07
CA THR A 404 -43.04 -7.29 -10.68
C THR A 404 -43.78 -8.37 -9.88
N PHE A 405 -43.10 -9.49 -9.66
CA PHE A 405 -42.95 -9.91 -8.26
C PHE A 405 -41.74 -9.13 -7.71
N PRO A 406 -41.95 -8.00 -7.00
CA PRO A 406 -40.85 -7.34 -6.31
C PRO A 406 -40.33 -8.28 -5.23
N LEU A 407 -39.05 -8.62 -5.28
CA LEU A 407 -38.38 -9.09 -4.07
C LEU A 407 -38.53 -8.00 -3.00
N PRO A 408 -39.01 -8.31 -1.79
CA PRO A 408 -38.94 -7.37 -0.69
C PRO A 408 -37.52 -6.82 -0.52
N SER A 409 -37.38 -5.56 -0.13
CA SER A 409 -36.09 -4.96 0.27
C SER A 409 -35.52 -5.54 1.58
N SER A 410 -36.06 -6.69 2.01
CA SER A 410 -35.67 -7.51 3.16
C SER A 410 -35.51 -8.99 2.78
N ALA A 411 -35.47 -9.32 1.48
CA ALA A 411 -35.31 -10.70 1.00
C ALA A 411 -33.83 -11.14 0.98
N THR A 412 -33.53 -12.22 1.70
CA THR A 412 -32.27 -12.95 1.64
C THR A 412 -32.36 -14.03 0.58
N ARG A 413 -31.30 -14.23 -0.22
CA ARG A 413 -31.17 -15.31 -1.20
C ARG A 413 -30.16 -16.34 -0.74
N ILE A 414 -30.43 -17.62 -1.01
CA ILE A 414 -29.45 -18.70 -0.94
C ILE A 414 -29.33 -19.37 -2.32
N ALA A 415 -28.11 -19.76 -2.68
CA ALA A 415 -27.76 -20.34 -3.97
C ALA A 415 -26.84 -21.55 -3.80
N TRP A 416 -27.04 -22.58 -4.62
CA TRP A 416 -26.26 -23.82 -4.62
C TRP A 416 -25.46 -24.01 -5.91
N HIS A 417 -24.43 -24.85 -5.86
CA HIS A 417 -23.54 -25.13 -6.99
C HIS A 417 -24.25 -25.76 -8.23
N ASN A 418 -25.46 -26.29 -8.08
CA ASN A 418 -26.28 -26.77 -9.20
C ASN A 418 -27.09 -25.66 -9.92
N GLY A 419 -27.02 -24.41 -9.47
CA GLY A 419 -27.78 -23.30 -10.04
C GLY A 419 -29.22 -23.18 -9.52
N THR A 420 -29.65 -24.00 -8.56
CA THR A 420 -30.84 -23.72 -7.75
C THR A 420 -30.57 -22.50 -6.87
N THR A 421 -31.58 -21.64 -6.69
CA THR A 421 -31.55 -20.46 -5.84
C THR A 421 -32.96 -20.12 -5.35
N VAL A 422 -33.13 -19.83 -4.05
CA VAL A 422 -34.41 -19.36 -3.48
C VAL A 422 -34.20 -18.09 -2.67
N SER A 423 -35.17 -17.18 -2.71
CA SER A 423 -35.13 -15.86 -2.08
C SER A 423 -36.38 -15.63 -1.23
N GLY A 424 -36.21 -15.13 0.00
CA GLY A 424 -37.33 -14.91 0.92
C GLY A 424 -36.95 -14.11 2.16
N ALA A 425 -37.93 -13.79 3.00
CA ALA A 425 -37.66 -13.18 4.30
C ALA A 425 -36.86 -14.15 5.18
N PHE A 426 -35.67 -13.74 5.63
CA PHE A 426 -34.86 -14.53 6.57
C PHE A 426 -35.54 -14.60 7.94
N LEU A 427 -35.59 -15.79 8.53
CA LEU A 427 -36.03 -15.96 9.92
C LEU A 427 -34.85 -16.26 10.83
N ARG A 428 -34.13 -17.36 10.58
CA ARG A 428 -32.98 -17.83 11.38
C ARG A 428 -32.15 -18.88 10.65
N ILE A 429 -30.94 -19.14 11.16
CA ILE A 429 -30.15 -20.33 10.83
C ILE A 429 -30.42 -21.41 11.87
N GLY A 430 -30.83 -22.60 11.41
CA GLY A 430 -30.98 -23.82 12.19
C GLY A 430 -29.76 -24.74 12.05
N PRO A 431 -29.78 -25.93 12.67
CA PRO A 431 -28.70 -26.91 12.53
C PRO A 431 -28.62 -27.46 11.09
N GLY A 432 -27.71 -26.91 10.28
CA GLY A 432 -27.49 -27.32 8.89
C GLY A 432 -28.49 -26.76 7.86
N GLU A 433 -29.38 -25.84 8.27
CA GLU A 433 -30.42 -25.26 7.41
C GLU A 433 -30.56 -23.74 7.61
N LEU A 434 -30.88 -23.03 6.54
CA LEU A 434 -31.40 -21.67 6.56
C LEU A 434 -32.93 -21.72 6.48
N ILE A 435 -33.64 -21.01 7.37
CA ILE A 435 -35.11 -20.96 7.34
C ILE A 435 -35.56 -19.58 6.83
N LEU A 436 -36.34 -19.59 5.75
CA LEU A 436 -36.83 -18.39 5.06
C LEU A 436 -38.28 -18.56 4.58
N THR A 437 -38.99 -17.44 4.37
CA THR A 437 -40.33 -17.43 3.77
C THR A 437 -40.27 -16.79 2.38
N PRO A 438 -40.35 -17.57 1.28
CA PRO A 438 -40.33 -17.03 -0.08
C PRO A 438 -41.58 -16.20 -0.40
N PRO A 439 -41.53 -15.18 -1.28
CA PRO A 439 -42.68 -14.32 -1.58
C PRO A 439 -43.80 -15.03 -2.37
N TRP A 440 -43.57 -16.27 -2.82
CA TRP A 440 -44.51 -17.10 -3.57
C TRP A 440 -45.23 -18.16 -2.71
N THR A 441 -45.00 -18.20 -1.38
CA THR A 441 -45.74 -19.05 -0.43
C THR A 441 -45.89 -18.36 0.93
N THR A 442 -46.87 -18.78 1.74
CA THR A 442 -47.01 -18.35 3.15
C THR A 442 -46.29 -19.29 4.12
N GLU A 443 -45.76 -20.41 3.64
CA GLU A 443 -45.07 -21.42 4.45
C GLU A 443 -43.56 -21.14 4.55
N THR A 444 -42.95 -21.53 5.68
CA THR A 444 -41.50 -21.44 5.87
C THR A 444 -40.81 -22.58 5.13
N VAL A 445 -39.87 -22.25 4.25
CA VAL A 445 -39.06 -23.23 3.52
C VAL A 445 -37.72 -23.43 4.24
N PRO A 446 -37.39 -24.64 4.70
CA PRO A 446 -36.04 -24.99 5.12
C PRO A 446 -35.16 -25.19 3.87
N ALA A 447 -34.00 -24.55 3.87
CA ALA A 447 -33.01 -24.60 2.80
C ALA A 447 -31.71 -25.20 3.34
N ALA A 448 -31.32 -26.38 2.85
CA ALA A 448 -30.13 -27.07 3.32
C ALA A 448 -28.85 -26.27 3.01
N LEU A 449 -27.97 -26.12 4.00
CA LEU A 449 -26.66 -25.47 3.81
C LEU A 449 -25.66 -26.39 3.08
N ASP A 450 -25.91 -27.70 3.07
CA ASP A 450 -25.12 -28.67 2.31
C ASP A 450 -25.13 -28.36 0.79
N GLY A 451 -23.95 -28.38 0.18
CA GLY A 451 -23.71 -28.01 -1.21
C GLY A 451 -24.03 -26.56 -1.58
N ALA A 452 -24.35 -25.69 -0.61
CA ALA A 452 -24.57 -24.26 -0.85
C ALA A 452 -23.29 -23.60 -1.39
N ARG A 453 -23.46 -22.52 -2.16
CA ARG A 453 -22.36 -21.70 -2.71
C ARG A 453 -22.31 -20.35 -2.01
N GLU A 454 -23.46 -19.69 -1.89
CA GLU A 454 -23.56 -18.38 -1.25
C GLU A 454 -24.94 -18.12 -0.65
N ILE A 455 -24.95 -17.36 0.45
CA ILE A 455 -26.12 -16.64 0.97
C ILE A 455 -25.86 -15.15 0.74
N ARG A 456 -26.86 -14.41 0.25
CA ARG A 456 -26.79 -12.96 0.00
C ARG A 456 -27.88 -12.25 0.78
N PHE A 457 -27.49 -11.21 1.52
CA PHE A 457 -28.39 -10.44 2.36
C PHE A 457 -28.84 -9.15 1.66
N PRO A 458 -30.07 -8.66 1.92
CA PRO A 458 -30.64 -7.50 1.26
C PRO A 458 -29.96 -6.19 1.66
N GLU A 459 -29.69 -5.34 0.66
CA GLU A 459 -29.40 -3.93 0.89
C GLU A 459 -30.56 -3.28 1.63
N ASN A 460 -30.26 -2.69 2.79
CA ASN A 460 -31.22 -2.01 3.63
C ASN A 460 -30.76 -0.58 3.94
N THR A 461 -31.65 0.22 4.51
CA THR A 461 -31.38 1.61 4.88
C THR A 461 -30.72 1.75 6.26
N GLU A 462 -30.16 0.69 6.84
CA GLU A 462 -29.21 0.87 7.94
C GLU A 462 -27.92 1.42 7.34
N ALA A 463 -27.58 2.68 7.64
CA ALA A 463 -26.26 3.20 7.32
C ALA A 463 -25.19 2.23 7.85
N LEU A 464 -24.14 2.00 7.07
CA LEU A 464 -22.95 1.31 7.57
C LEU A 464 -22.49 2.02 8.84
N ALA A 465 -22.42 1.28 9.95
CA ALA A 465 -21.95 1.82 11.22
C ALA A 465 -20.58 2.49 10.99
N LEU A 466 -20.33 3.65 11.61
CA LEU A 466 -19.14 4.47 11.37
C LEU A 466 -17.85 3.80 11.89
N ALA A 467 -17.44 2.79 11.13
CA ALA A 467 -16.37 1.84 11.39
C ALA A 467 -15.03 2.45 10.98
N ARG A 468 -14.60 3.45 11.76
CA ARG A 468 -13.39 4.21 11.49
C ARG A 468 -12.13 3.42 11.84
N ASP A 469 -12.19 2.60 12.88
CA ASP A 469 -11.04 1.85 13.37
C ASP A 469 -10.85 0.57 12.53
N THR A 470 -9.62 0.06 12.44
CA THR A 470 -9.26 -1.21 11.77
C THR A 470 -8.57 -2.16 12.74
N LEU A 471 -8.91 -3.44 12.66
CA LEU A 471 -8.24 -4.57 13.31
C LEU A 471 -7.56 -5.41 12.23
N THR A 472 -6.34 -5.84 12.49
CA THR A 472 -5.55 -6.72 11.64
C THR A 472 -4.96 -7.86 12.46
N ALA A 473 -5.06 -9.09 11.96
CA ALA A 473 -4.45 -10.30 12.53
C ALA A 473 -4.21 -11.29 11.37
N ASP A 474 -2.96 -11.74 11.20
CA ASP A 474 -2.51 -12.47 10.00
C ASP A 474 -3.03 -11.82 8.68
N ASP A 475 -3.64 -12.61 7.79
CA ASP A 475 -4.22 -12.14 6.52
C ASP A 475 -5.59 -11.43 6.68
N VAL A 476 -6.15 -11.36 7.90
CA VAL A 476 -7.48 -10.80 8.17
C VAL A 476 -7.38 -9.31 8.50
N SER A 477 -8.17 -8.49 7.80
CA SER A 477 -8.37 -7.07 8.11
C SER A 477 -9.87 -6.74 8.18
N LEU A 478 -10.30 -6.18 9.32
CA LEU A 478 -11.69 -5.82 9.60
C LEU A 478 -11.77 -4.36 10.05
N ARG A 479 -12.73 -3.59 9.53
CA ARG A 479 -13.10 -2.30 10.11
C ARG A 479 -14.07 -2.49 11.27
N GLY A 480 -14.19 -1.49 12.15
CA GLY A 480 -15.05 -1.57 13.33
C GLY A 480 -14.82 -0.41 14.29
N THR A 481 -14.90 -0.70 15.60
CA THR A 481 -14.60 0.25 16.67
C THR A 481 -13.84 -0.43 17.80
N MET A 482 -12.70 0.14 18.18
CA MET A 482 -11.92 -0.24 19.35
C MET A 482 -12.67 0.15 20.63
N ARG A 483 -12.83 -0.81 21.55
CA ARG A 483 -13.45 -0.64 22.88
C ARG A 483 -12.52 -1.15 24.00
N PRO A 484 -12.63 -0.63 25.23
CA PRO A 484 -12.08 -1.31 26.40
C PRO A 484 -12.74 -2.69 26.56
N ALA A 485 -12.04 -3.65 27.15
CA ALA A 485 -12.62 -4.97 27.44
C ALA A 485 -13.75 -4.88 28.50
N PRO A 486 -14.79 -5.73 28.41
CA PRO A 486 -15.85 -5.81 29.42
C PRO A 486 -15.31 -6.13 30.82
N ALA A 487 -15.77 -5.40 31.84
CA ALA A 487 -15.38 -5.64 33.22
C ALA A 487 -15.71 -7.08 33.66
N GLY A 488 -14.69 -7.83 34.09
CA GLY A 488 -14.80 -9.26 34.44
C GLY A 488 -14.36 -10.23 33.35
N SER A 489 -13.85 -9.76 32.20
CA SER A 489 -13.13 -10.60 31.23
C SER A 489 -11.96 -11.34 31.89
N THR A 490 -11.88 -12.66 31.71
CA THR A 490 -10.83 -13.50 32.31
C THR A 490 -9.54 -13.44 31.49
N GLY A 491 -8.50 -12.80 32.02
CA GLY A 491 -7.17 -12.79 31.42
C GLY A 491 -6.59 -11.38 31.23
N THR A 492 -5.53 -11.28 30.43
CA THR A 492 -4.75 -10.06 30.20
C THR A 492 -5.34 -9.12 29.14
N ALA A 493 -6.45 -9.50 28.49
CA ALA A 493 -7.05 -8.75 27.40
C ALA A 493 -7.63 -7.39 27.85
N LEU A 494 -6.95 -6.29 27.49
CA LEU A 494 -7.37 -4.93 27.82
C LEU A 494 -8.39 -4.34 26.83
N LEU A 495 -8.48 -4.90 25.62
CA LEU A 495 -9.27 -4.38 24.51
C LEU A 495 -10.31 -5.38 23.98
N SER A 496 -11.32 -4.85 23.32
CA SER A 496 -12.34 -5.62 22.60
C SER A 496 -12.72 -4.94 21.30
N TRP A 497 -13.17 -5.73 20.34
CA TRP A 497 -13.55 -5.28 19.01
C TRP A 497 -15.06 -5.23 18.83
N LEU A 498 -15.56 -4.17 18.19
CA LEU A 498 -16.96 -4.06 17.77
C LEU A 498 -17.03 -3.98 16.23
N PRO A 499 -17.27 -5.11 15.53
CA PRO A 499 -17.56 -5.12 14.09
C PRO A 499 -18.83 -4.32 13.75
N PRO A 500 -18.99 -3.87 12.48
CA PRO A 500 -20.23 -3.26 12.01
C PRO A 500 -21.40 -4.24 12.19
N GLY A 501 -22.43 -3.82 12.92
CA GLY A 501 -23.64 -4.63 13.16
C GLY A 501 -23.54 -5.68 14.27
N ALA A 502 -22.41 -5.77 14.98
CA ALA A 502 -22.31 -6.62 16.16
C ALA A 502 -23.16 -6.06 17.31
N LEU A 503 -23.86 -6.94 18.04
CA LEU A 503 -24.70 -6.55 19.19
C LEU A 503 -23.88 -6.15 20.43
N ALA A 504 -22.64 -6.64 20.53
CA ALA A 504 -21.71 -6.35 21.62
C ALA A 504 -20.27 -6.32 21.10
N ALA A 505 -19.37 -5.68 21.86
CA ALA A 505 -17.93 -5.77 21.61
C ALA A 505 -17.36 -7.07 22.21
N VAL A 506 -16.46 -7.74 21.49
CA VAL A 506 -15.94 -9.07 21.84
C VAL A 506 -14.45 -9.00 22.14
N PRO A 507 -13.96 -9.64 23.22
CA PRO A 507 -12.53 -9.69 23.52
C PRO A 507 -11.77 -10.49 22.47
N VAL A 508 -10.64 -9.92 22.06
CA VAL A 508 -9.68 -10.60 21.18
C VAL A 508 -8.77 -11.50 21.99
N ASP A 509 -8.21 -12.51 21.33
CA ASP A 509 -7.30 -13.47 21.95
C ASP A 509 -5.94 -12.80 22.28
N PRO A 510 -5.45 -12.84 23.53
CA PRO A 510 -4.16 -12.25 23.90
C PRO A 510 -2.94 -13.06 23.41
N GLU A 511 -3.13 -14.29 22.90
CA GLU A 511 -2.07 -15.10 22.30
C GLU A 511 -1.92 -14.85 20.78
N GLU A 512 -2.91 -14.23 20.13
CA GLU A 512 -2.87 -13.87 18.70
C GLU A 512 -2.14 -12.53 18.47
N ASN A 513 -1.37 -12.43 17.38
CA ASN A 513 -0.64 -11.21 17.02
C ASN A 513 -1.55 -10.19 16.32
N ILE A 514 -2.30 -9.42 17.11
CA ILE A 514 -3.34 -8.50 16.63
C ILE A 514 -2.86 -7.06 16.72
N THR A 515 -3.00 -6.30 15.64
CA THR A 515 -2.85 -4.84 15.64
C THR A 515 -4.22 -4.17 15.43
N MET A 516 -4.65 -3.35 16.40
CA MET A 516 -5.83 -2.47 16.29
C MET A 516 -5.39 -1.02 16.09
N ALA A 517 -5.71 -0.43 14.94
CA ALA A 517 -5.45 0.95 14.60
C ALA A 517 -6.74 1.80 14.60
N ARG A 518 -6.67 3.03 15.11
CA ARG A 518 -7.75 4.02 15.02
C ARG A 518 -7.80 4.65 13.63
N GLY A 519 -9.00 4.93 13.16
CA GLY A 519 -9.19 5.67 11.91
C GLY A 519 -8.70 7.11 11.97
N ALA A 520 -8.54 7.71 10.78
CA ALA A 520 -8.45 9.16 10.67
C ALA A 520 -9.76 9.77 11.21
N LEU A 521 -9.67 10.44 12.36
CA LEU A 521 -10.77 11.21 12.92
C LEU A 521 -10.79 12.61 12.34
N ASP A 522 -11.97 13.21 12.32
CA ASP A 522 -12.13 14.63 12.09
C ASP A 522 -11.54 15.36 13.31
N GLU A 523 -10.45 16.11 13.08
CA GLU A 523 -9.59 16.65 14.14
C GLU A 523 -10.26 17.75 14.99
N GLU A 524 -11.50 18.13 14.68
CA GLU A 524 -12.32 19.04 15.50
C GLU A 524 -12.54 18.51 16.93
N MET A 525 -12.49 17.19 17.16
CA MET A 525 -12.52 16.61 18.51
C MET A 525 -11.18 16.63 19.24
N SER A 526 -10.06 16.91 18.56
CA SER A 526 -8.74 17.07 19.19
C SER A 526 -8.44 18.53 19.52
N GLY A 527 -9.18 19.09 20.48
CA GLY A 527 -8.93 20.40 21.09
C GLY A 527 -7.64 20.49 21.93
N HIS A 528 -6.60 19.75 21.54
CA HIS A 528 -5.32 19.63 22.22
C HIS A 528 -4.22 20.27 21.36
N GLN A 529 -4.22 21.60 21.30
CA GLN A 529 -3.04 22.33 20.84
C GLN A 529 -1.85 21.96 21.72
N VAL A 530 -0.74 21.55 21.11
CA VAL A 530 0.53 21.29 21.79
C VAL A 530 1.12 22.63 22.19
N GLY A 531 0.84 23.06 23.43
CA GLY A 531 1.39 24.30 23.98
C GLY A 531 2.91 24.22 24.15
N PRO A 532 3.62 25.38 24.12
CA PRO A 532 5.06 25.43 24.34
C PRO A 532 5.45 24.75 25.67
N GLY A 533 6.62 24.08 25.68
CA GLY A 533 7.09 23.28 26.81
C GLY A 533 6.75 21.79 26.75
N HIS A 534 5.90 21.36 25.80
CA HIS A 534 5.78 19.92 25.50
C HIS A 534 7.06 19.40 24.84
N ALA A 535 7.55 18.26 25.31
CA ALA A 535 8.73 17.56 24.83
C ALA A 535 8.42 16.08 24.59
N ARG A 536 9.32 15.38 23.88
CA ARG A 536 9.33 13.91 23.83
C ARG A 536 10.62 13.36 24.40
N VAL A 537 10.52 12.44 25.34
CA VAL A 537 11.66 11.69 25.89
C VAL A 537 11.74 10.36 25.16
N TYR A 538 12.92 10.02 24.65
CA TYR A 538 13.24 8.74 24.02
C TYR A 538 14.03 7.91 25.02
N LEU A 539 13.54 6.71 25.35
CA LEU A 539 14.14 5.81 26.33
C LEU A 539 15.08 4.79 25.68
N THR A 540 15.92 4.13 26.48
CA THR A 540 16.91 3.16 26.01
C THR A 540 16.32 1.80 25.59
N ASP A 541 15.02 1.59 25.78
CA ASP A 541 14.24 0.41 25.41
C ASP A 541 13.17 0.70 24.33
N ASP A 542 13.34 1.80 23.59
CA ASP A 542 12.45 2.30 22.53
C ASP A 542 11.05 2.73 22.97
N GLU A 543 10.77 2.84 24.27
CA GLU A 543 9.63 3.64 24.75
C GLU A 543 9.86 5.13 24.44
N ILE A 544 8.77 5.84 24.15
CA ILE A 544 8.78 7.29 23.91
C ILE A 544 7.68 7.91 24.78
N LEU A 545 8.00 8.92 25.59
CA LEU A 545 7.00 9.66 26.36
C LEU A 545 6.78 11.05 25.79
N ALA A 546 5.54 11.37 25.40
CA ALA A 546 5.11 12.75 25.19
C ALA A 546 4.55 13.34 26.50
N GLY A 547 4.76 14.63 26.72
CA GLY A 547 4.44 15.29 27.99
C GLY A 547 5.19 16.62 28.14
N ARG A 548 5.26 17.16 29.36
CA ARG A 548 6.03 18.38 29.67
C ARG A 548 7.35 18.01 30.36
N LEU A 549 8.45 18.60 29.88
CA LEU A 549 9.74 18.55 30.57
C LEU A 549 9.74 19.59 31.69
N LEU A 550 9.93 19.15 32.95
CA LEU A 550 9.94 20.04 34.12
C LEU A 550 11.34 20.53 34.45
N SER A 551 12.33 19.63 34.36
CA SER A 551 13.76 19.96 34.46
C SER A 551 14.62 18.83 33.90
N VAL A 552 15.85 19.19 33.48
CA VAL A 552 16.85 18.27 32.92
C VAL A 552 18.17 18.44 33.67
N ALA A 553 18.79 17.31 34.04
CA ALA A 553 20.10 17.24 34.66
C ALA A 553 20.90 16.07 34.05
N PRO A 554 22.22 15.98 34.23
CA PRO A 554 23.04 14.94 33.59
C PRO A 554 22.66 13.52 34.03
N GLU A 555 22.25 13.37 35.29
CA GLU A 555 21.94 12.09 35.94
C GLU A 555 20.45 11.69 35.90
N LYS A 556 19.54 12.64 35.61
CA LYS A 556 18.09 12.41 35.58
C LYS A 556 17.28 13.58 35.00
N ILE A 557 16.03 13.31 34.65
CA ILE A 557 15.01 14.34 34.33
C ILE A 557 13.77 14.21 35.20
N HIS A 558 13.01 15.30 35.29
CA HIS A 558 11.65 15.33 35.80
C HIS A 558 10.68 15.60 34.65
N PHE A 559 9.68 14.73 34.47
CA PHE A 559 8.80 14.73 33.31
C PHE A 559 7.33 14.52 33.70
N GLU A 560 6.39 15.09 32.95
CA GLU A 560 4.95 15.04 33.23
C GLU A 560 4.19 14.52 32.01
N SER A 561 3.86 13.22 31.98
CA SER A 561 3.14 12.57 30.86
C SER A 561 1.68 12.28 31.20
N ARG A 562 0.83 12.19 30.16
CA ARG A 562 -0.59 11.80 30.28
C ARG A 562 -0.80 10.32 30.66
N ALA A 563 0.23 9.48 30.50
CA ALA A 563 0.20 8.06 30.82
C ALA A 563 0.67 7.76 32.26
N THR A 564 1.71 8.44 32.74
CA THR A 564 2.35 8.20 34.05
C THR A 564 2.00 9.24 35.11
N GLY A 565 1.54 10.43 34.71
CA GLY A 565 1.62 11.63 35.55
C GLY A 565 3.07 12.13 35.68
N PRO A 566 3.37 12.95 36.72
CA PRO A 566 4.72 13.39 37.04
C PRO A 566 5.62 12.22 37.49
N ILE A 567 6.79 12.08 36.86
CA ILE A 567 7.75 11.00 37.07
C ILE A 567 9.20 11.53 37.05
N GLU A 568 10.09 10.85 37.76
CA GLU A 568 11.54 11.04 37.73
C GLU A 568 12.18 9.91 36.92
N ILE A 569 12.95 10.24 35.88
CA ILE A 569 13.56 9.25 34.98
C ILE A 569 15.10 9.37 35.06
N PRO A 570 15.82 8.34 35.57
CA PRO A 570 17.28 8.34 35.62
C PRO A 570 17.93 8.31 34.23
N ALA A 571 19.06 8.99 34.06
CA ALA A 571 19.75 9.16 32.78
C ALA A 571 20.20 7.84 32.12
N LYS A 572 20.45 6.77 32.89
CA LYS A 572 20.72 5.43 32.35
C LYS A 572 19.56 4.84 31.51
N HIS A 573 18.36 5.42 31.61
CA HIS A 573 17.19 5.07 30.80
C HIS A 573 16.93 6.08 29.66
N LEU A 574 17.72 7.15 29.54
CA LEU A 574 17.52 8.19 28.52
C LEU A 574 18.42 7.95 27.30
N ARG A 575 17.85 8.06 26.10
CA ARG A 575 18.59 8.13 24.83
C ARG A 575 18.65 9.57 24.33
N ALA A 576 17.51 10.26 24.30
CA ALA A 576 17.40 11.64 23.84
C ALA A 576 16.14 12.34 24.39
N ILE A 577 16.08 13.66 24.22
CA ILE A 577 14.88 14.49 24.40
C ILE A 577 14.71 15.32 23.13
N ASP A 578 13.52 15.36 22.55
CA ASP A 578 13.05 16.43 21.64
C ASP A 578 12.38 17.50 22.50
N THR A 579 12.94 18.71 22.53
CA THR A 579 12.52 19.81 23.41
C THR A 579 11.25 20.54 22.94
N GLY A 580 10.57 20.03 21.90
CA GLY A 580 9.27 20.54 21.47
C GLY A 580 9.20 20.98 20.01
N THR A 581 9.95 20.33 19.12
CA THR A 581 9.67 20.37 17.67
C THR A 581 8.85 19.17 17.21
N ALA A 582 7.94 18.73 18.10
CA ALA A 582 7.03 17.61 17.99
C ALA A 582 5.91 17.82 16.94
N GLY A 583 6.30 17.98 15.67
CA GLY A 583 5.43 18.38 14.57
C GLY A 583 5.24 19.90 14.57
N ARG A 584 5.87 20.59 13.61
CA ARG A 584 5.67 22.03 13.37
C ARG A 584 4.24 22.23 12.86
N ILE A 585 3.28 22.47 13.76
CA ILE A 585 1.90 22.82 13.39
C ILE A 585 1.91 24.23 12.81
N LEU A 586 2.16 24.33 11.51
CA LEU A 586 2.08 25.58 10.77
C LEU A 586 0.66 25.75 10.22
N ASP A 587 0.07 26.93 10.43
CA ASP A 587 -1.28 27.28 9.97
C ASP A 587 -1.25 28.54 9.08
N GLY A 588 -1.16 28.33 7.77
CA GLY A 588 -0.92 29.33 6.74
C GLY A 588 0.56 29.56 6.42
N PHE A 589 0.87 30.64 5.71
CA PHE A 589 2.23 30.99 5.25
C PHE A 589 2.91 32.02 6.17
N LYS A 590 2.62 31.98 7.48
CA LYS A 590 3.02 32.99 8.47
C LYS A 590 4.41 32.78 9.09
N ASP A 591 5.15 31.78 8.63
CA ASP A 591 6.46 31.43 9.16
C ASP A 591 7.55 32.35 8.60
N SER A 592 8.59 32.64 9.37
CA SER A 592 9.73 33.45 8.91
C SER A 592 10.72 32.67 8.05
N GLU A 593 10.62 31.34 8.00
CA GLU A 593 11.47 30.46 7.17
C GLU A 593 10.84 30.13 5.79
N TRP A 594 9.87 30.92 5.31
CA TRP A 594 9.46 30.84 3.90
C TRP A 594 10.40 31.68 3.03
N GLU A 595 10.93 31.07 1.98
CA GLU A 595 11.97 31.62 1.11
C GLU A 595 11.47 31.70 -0.34
N GLU A 596 11.66 32.88 -0.95
CA GLU A 596 11.53 33.12 -2.40
C GLU A 596 12.93 33.07 -3.03
N ILE A 597 13.04 32.45 -4.21
CA ILE A 597 14.32 31.89 -4.69
C ILE A 597 14.76 32.45 -6.04
N GLU A 598 13.79 32.84 -6.87
CA GLU A 598 14.05 33.59 -8.10
C GLU A 598 13.61 35.03 -7.86
N ASP A 599 14.42 36.00 -8.28
CA ASP A 599 14.24 37.45 -8.00
C ASP A 599 13.09 38.04 -8.85
N LEU A 600 11.89 37.59 -8.53
CA LEU A 600 10.65 37.74 -9.28
C LEU A 600 9.51 38.21 -8.35
N ALA A 601 9.78 39.22 -7.51
CA ALA A 601 8.93 39.68 -6.41
C ALA A 601 7.48 40.12 -6.78
N ASP A 602 7.12 40.17 -8.07
CA ASP A 602 5.74 40.39 -8.56
C ASP A 602 5.00 39.07 -8.91
N GLN A 603 5.66 37.91 -8.90
CA GLN A 603 5.13 36.62 -9.38
C GLN A 603 4.64 35.69 -8.25
N ILE A 604 5.10 35.91 -7.02
CA ILE A 604 4.73 35.17 -5.83
C ILE A 604 4.18 36.18 -4.82
N VAL A 605 2.99 35.93 -4.26
CA VAL A 605 2.32 36.88 -3.36
C VAL A 605 1.72 36.15 -2.16
N LEU A 606 2.31 36.36 -0.99
CA LEU A 606 1.82 35.83 0.29
C LEU A 606 0.75 36.77 0.88
N SER A 607 -0.37 36.20 1.34
CA SER A 607 -1.47 36.93 1.94
C SER A 607 -2.12 36.09 3.07
N GLY A 608 -1.49 36.08 4.24
CA GLY A 608 -2.04 35.46 5.46
C GLY A 608 -1.94 33.94 5.48
N ASP A 609 -3.03 33.24 5.14
CA ASP A 609 -3.05 31.78 4.94
C ASP A 609 -3.00 31.35 3.48
N LYS A 610 -2.92 32.33 2.56
CA LYS A 610 -2.84 32.11 1.11
C LYS A 610 -1.47 32.46 0.54
N VAL A 611 -1.08 31.77 -0.53
CA VAL A 611 -0.06 32.23 -1.48
C VAL A 611 -0.59 32.10 -2.90
N VAL A 612 -0.32 33.10 -3.73
CA VAL A 612 -0.61 33.10 -5.17
C VAL A 612 0.71 32.95 -5.92
N ILE A 613 0.84 31.92 -6.75
CA ILE A 613 2.06 31.61 -7.50
C ILE A 613 1.77 31.66 -8.99
N LYS A 614 2.52 32.49 -9.73
CA LYS A 614 2.42 32.65 -11.19
C LYS A 614 3.60 32.00 -11.91
N ASP A 615 4.81 32.19 -11.39
CA ASP A 615 6.06 31.63 -11.92
C ASP A 615 7.08 31.47 -10.78
N GLY A 616 8.20 30.80 -11.06
CA GLY A 616 9.32 30.63 -10.13
C GLY A 616 9.15 29.51 -9.10
N SER A 617 9.88 29.63 -7.97
CA SER A 617 9.92 28.65 -6.87
C SER A 617 9.82 29.33 -5.50
N PHE A 618 9.11 28.68 -4.57
CA PHE A 618 8.82 29.17 -3.21
C PHE A 618 8.75 27.99 -2.24
N GLY A 619 9.32 28.08 -1.04
CA GLY A 619 9.27 26.97 -0.09
C GLY A 619 9.85 27.25 1.28
N ASN A 620 10.01 26.21 2.09
CA ASN A 620 10.55 26.29 3.45
C ASN A 620 11.52 25.12 3.70
N PRO A 621 12.77 25.37 4.15
CA PRO A 621 13.83 24.36 4.23
C PRO A 621 13.67 23.37 5.39
N SER A 622 12.78 23.61 6.36
CA SER A 622 12.67 22.80 7.57
C SER A 622 11.23 22.40 7.94
N ILE A 623 10.29 22.49 7.00
CA ILE A 623 8.86 22.29 7.28
C ILE A 623 8.45 20.83 7.47
N LEU A 624 9.13 19.86 6.84
CA LEU A 624 8.85 18.42 6.91
C LEU A 624 9.25 17.76 8.26
N LEU A 625 9.39 18.56 9.32
CA LEU A 625 9.34 18.09 10.71
C LEU A 625 7.94 17.56 11.08
N GLY A 626 6.90 17.96 10.33
CA GLY A 626 5.62 17.26 10.27
C GLY A 626 5.53 16.43 8.98
N ASP A 627 5.09 15.18 9.10
CA ASP A 627 4.93 14.25 7.96
C ASP A 627 3.61 14.45 7.19
N ARG A 628 2.65 15.24 7.71
CA ARG A 628 1.35 15.46 7.06
C ARG A 628 1.14 16.90 6.61
N ILE A 629 0.81 17.07 5.33
CA ILE A 629 0.66 18.36 4.65
C ILE A 629 -0.74 18.41 4.04
N ARG A 630 -1.51 19.46 4.30
CA ARG A 630 -2.85 19.69 3.75
C ARG A 630 -2.97 21.08 3.15
N PHE A 631 -3.62 21.21 2.00
CA PHE A 631 -3.97 22.50 1.40
C PHE A 631 -5.09 22.36 0.38
N THR A 632 -5.73 23.49 0.05
CA THR A 632 -6.50 23.62 -1.19
C THR A 632 -5.57 24.20 -2.26
N ALA A 633 -5.61 23.63 -3.47
CA ALA A 633 -5.07 24.26 -4.68
C ALA A 633 -6.22 24.61 -5.64
N GLU A 634 -6.14 25.78 -6.26
CA GLU A 634 -7.10 26.27 -7.25
C GLU A 634 -6.37 26.84 -8.47
N TRP A 635 -6.69 26.34 -9.67
CA TRP A 635 -6.04 26.71 -10.94
C TRP A 635 -6.93 27.67 -11.73
N THR A 636 -6.44 28.89 -11.96
CA THR A 636 -7.21 29.95 -12.66
C THR A 636 -7.52 29.61 -14.12
N ASP A 637 -6.58 28.97 -14.80
CA ASP A 637 -6.72 28.48 -16.17
C ASP A 637 -7.11 26.98 -16.20
N SER A 638 -7.76 26.56 -17.28
CA SER A 638 -8.08 25.14 -17.56
C SER A 638 -6.85 24.25 -17.79
N HIS A 639 -5.65 24.82 -17.81
CA HIS A 639 -4.37 24.14 -18.03
C HIS A 639 -3.30 24.77 -17.13
N GLY A 640 -2.58 23.94 -16.38
CA GLY A 640 -1.44 24.38 -15.56
C GLY A 640 -0.89 23.28 -14.68
N ALA A 641 0.38 23.38 -14.32
CA ALA A 641 1.10 22.39 -13.53
C ALA A 641 2.06 23.01 -12.50
N MET A 642 2.20 22.29 -11.38
CA MET A 642 3.01 22.61 -10.22
C MET A 642 3.77 21.38 -9.77
N THR A 643 5.07 21.51 -9.52
CA THR A 643 5.89 20.47 -8.89
C THR A 643 6.05 20.77 -7.41
N LEU A 644 5.81 19.77 -6.57
CA LEU A 644 6.23 19.73 -5.16
C LEU A 644 7.55 18.98 -5.06
N ARG A 645 8.56 19.61 -4.47
CA ARG A 645 9.89 19.02 -4.23
C ARG A 645 10.04 18.68 -2.75
N PHE A 646 10.15 17.40 -2.44
CA PHE A 646 10.23 16.87 -1.08
C PHE A 646 11.66 16.47 -0.70
N PHE A 647 11.96 16.60 0.60
CA PHE A 647 13.21 16.21 1.26
C PHE A 647 14.48 16.88 0.70
N ALA A 648 14.32 18.07 0.12
CA ALA A 648 15.43 18.86 -0.37
C ALA A 648 16.12 19.64 0.78
N SER A 649 17.43 19.86 0.67
CA SER A 649 18.17 20.80 1.53
C SER A 649 17.99 22.26 1.13
N GLY A 650 17.41 22.49 -0.06
CA GLY A 650 17.36 23.78 -0.71
C GLY A 650 16.54 23.73 -2.00
N PRO A 651 16.41 24.87 -2.69
CA PRO A 651 15.42 25.06 -3.72
C PRO A 651 15.91 24.76 -5.15
N ASP A 652 17.23 24.64 -5.33
CA ASP A 652 17.85 24.49 -6.64
C ASP A 652 17.71 23.06 -7.20
N ASN A 653 17.88 22.89 -8.51
CA ASN A 653 17.83 21.59 -9.17
C ASN A 653 19.17 20.81 -9.07
N SER A 654 20.11 21.24 -8.22
CA SER A 654 21.42 20.59 -8.02
C SER A 654 21.43 19.66 -6.81
N THR A 655 20.60 19.97 -5.79
CA THR A 655 20.35 19.08 -4.65
C THR A 655 19.37 17.96 -5.03
N PRO A 656 19.64 16.69 -4.67
CA PRO A 656 18.69 15.60 -4.90
C PRO A 656 17.43 15.75 -4.04
N SER A 657 16.27 15.59 -4.68
CA SER A 657 14.94 15.67 -4.06
C SER A 657 14.01 14.62 -4.67
N THR A 658 12.90 14.34 -4.01
CA THR A 658 11.80 13.56 -4.61
C THR A 658 10.71 14.51 -5.10
N ASP A 659 10.51 14.57 -6.40
CA ASP A 659 9.66 15.56 -7.05
C ASP A 659 8.36 14.92 -7.55
N VAL A 660 7.21 15.47 -7.16
CA VAL A 660 5.87 15.03 -7.55
C VAL A 660 5.17 16.19 -8.24
N ILE A 661 4.66 15.96 -9.46
CA ILE A 661 3.93 16.97 -10.23
C ILE A 661 2.41 16.79 -10.10
N PHE A 662 1.72 17.91 -9.93
CA PHE A 662 0.26 18.06 -9.97
C PHE A 662 -0.08 18.89 -11.20
N ALA A 663 -0.93 18.35 -12.07
CA ALA A 663 -1.16 18.88 -13.41
C ALA A 663 -2.66 18.83 -13.75
N VAL A 664 -3.25 19.97 -14.13
CA VAL A 664 -4.67 20.09 -14.48
C VAL A 664 -4.86 20.23 -15.98
N GLN A 665 -5.84 19.51 -16.52
CA GLN A 665 -6.38 19.70 -17.86
C GLN A 665 -7.91 19.58 -17.83
N GLY A 666 -8.61 20.69 -18.10
CA GLY A 666 -10.06 20.77 -17.97
C GLY A 666 -10.50 20.49 -16.53
N ASN A 667 -11.51 19.62 -16.36
CA ASN A 667 -11.99 19.20 -15.04
C ASN A 667 -11.26 17.97 -14.47
N ARG A 668 -10.00 17.73 -14.88
CA ARG A 668 -9.22 16.55 -14.48
C ARG A 668 -7.85 16.93 -13.93
N LEU A 669 -7.50 16.33 -12.80
CA LEU A 669 -6.19 16.40 -12.16
C LEU A 669 -5.41 15.11 -12.45
N PHE A 670 -4.13 15.30 -12.78
CA PHE A 670 -3.14 14.27 -13.06
C PHE A 670 -2.01 14.42 -12.04
N ILE A 671 -1.51 13.30 -11.51
CA ILE A 671 -0.43 13.29 -10.51
C ILE A 671 0.57 12.18 -10.87
N GLY A 672 1.85 12.39 -10.55
CA GLY A 672 2.89 11.37 -10.76
C GLY A 672 4.27 11.80 -10.30
N LYS A 673 5.19 10.83 -10.19
CA LYS A 673 6.60 11.05 -9.86
C LYS A 673 7.36 11.59 -11.08
N LEU A 674 8.26 12.55 -10.87
CA LEU A 674 9.27 12.95 -11.85
C LEU A 674 10.57 12.15 -11.60
N ASN A 675 11.15 11.60 -12.66
CA ASN A 675 12.42 10.89 -12.59
C ASN A 675 13.63 11.83 -12.73
N ALA A 676 14.85 11.29 -12.61
CA ALA A 676 16.10 12.06 -12.69
C ALA A 676 16.29 12.87 -13.98
N ASN A 677 15.60 12.50 -15.07
CA ASN A 677 15.68 13.17 -16.37
C ASN A 677 14.52 14.17 -16.57
N GLY A 678 13.72 14.44 -15.54
CA GLY A 678 12.49 15.25 -15.62
C GLY A 678 11.34 14.57 -16.35
N ALA A 679 11.45 13.29 -16.71
CA ALA A 679 10.39 12.55 -17.37
C ALA A 679 9.38 11.96 -16.35
N PHE A 680 8.13 11.91 -16.76
CA PHE A 680 6.97 11.68 -15.90
C PHE A 680 6.49 10.22 -15.93
N SER A 681 6.22 9.65 -14.75
CA SER A 681 5.48 8.38 -14.61
C SER A 681 4.10 8.64 -14.00
N PHE A 682 3.05 8.46 -14.80
CA PHE A 682 1.65 8.66 -14.42
C PHE A 682 1.11 7.51 -13.56
N SER A 683 0.19 7.80 -12.63
CA SER A 683 -0.51 6.79 -11.82
C SER A 683 -1.44 5.88 -12.61
N GLY A 684 -2.01 6.39 -13.72
CA GLY A 684 -3.03 5.71 -14.53
C GLY A 684 -4.42 6.36 -14.39
N ASP A 685 -4.75 6.84 -13.19
CA ASP A 685 -6.05 7.41 -12.88
C ASP A 685 -6.12 8.93 -13.13
N GLN A 686 -7.18 9.37 -13.82
CA GLN A 686 -7.50 10.78 -14.02
C GLN A 686 -8.56 11.21 -13.00
N ILE A 687 -8.21 12.11 -12.09
CA ILE A 687 -9.04 12.45 -10.95
C ILE A 687 -10.02 13.57 -11.36
N PRO A 688 -11.34 13.36 -11.33
CA PRO A 688 -12.30 14.41 -11.63
C PRO A 688 -12.33 15.45 -10.50
N ILE A 689 -12.12 16.72 -10.84
CA ILE A 689 -12.15 17.86 -9.92
C ILE A 689 -13.23 18.86 -10.30
N VAL A 690 -13.73 19.62 -9.34
CA VAL A 690 -14.82 20.59 -9.54
C VAL A 690 -14.26 22.02 -9.51
N ALA A 691 -14.68 22.85 -10.46
CA ALA A 691 -14.29 24.27 -10.55
C ALA A 691 -12.76 24.52 -10.48
N ASN A 692 -11.96 23.66 -11.12
CA ASN A 692 -10.49 23.69 -11.11
C ASN A 692 -9.86 23.72 -9.70
N ARG A 693 -10.54 23.14 -8.70
CA ARG A 693 -10.16 23.17 -7.29
C ARG A 693 -10.03 21.76 -6.74
N ALA A 694 -8.98 21.52 -5.94
CA ALA A 694 -8.71 20.23 -5.29
C ALA A 694 -8.29 20.42 -3.83
N ALA A 695 -8.85 19.62 -2.91
CA ALA A 695 -8.34 19.50 -1.54
C ALA A 695 -7.30 18.38 -1.50
N ILE A 696 -6.05 18.74 -1.20
CA ILE A 696 -4.88 17.84 -1.23
C ILE A 696 -4.46 17.54 0.22
N ASP A 697 -4.27 16.25 0.53
CA ASP A 697 -3.80 15.73 1.82
C ASP A 697 -2.66 14.73 1.54
N ILE A 698 -1.46 15.02 2.02
CA ILE A 698 -0.22 14.30 1.73
C ILE A 698 0.39 13.80 3.03
N THR A 699 0.80 12.53 3.07
CA THR A 699 1.70 11.99 4.09
C THR A 699 3.05 11.73 3.43
N ALA A 700 4.10 12.42 3.86
CA ALA A 700 5.46 12.33 3.33
C ALA A 700 6.44 11.92 4.43
N THR A 701 7.07 10.76 4.25
CA THR A 701 8.15 10.22 5.10
C THR A 701 9.42 9.99 4.26
N PRO A 702 10.61 9.84 4.87
CA PRO A 702 11.86 9.55 4.14
C PRO A 702 11.83 8.28 3.27
N GLU A 703 10.84 7.41 3.48
CA GLU A 703 10.64 6.16 2.75
C GLU A 703 9.53 6.27 1.67
N LYS A 704 8.53 7.14 1.86
CA LYS A 704 7.30 7.13 1.05
C LYS A 704 6.53 8.46 1.06
N ILE A 705 5.89 8.80 -0.05
CA ILE A 705 4.91 9.91 -0.15
C ILE A 705 3.58 9.35 -0.64
N ASP A 706 2.55 9.41 0.20
CA ASP A 706 1.16 9.06 -0.10
C ASP A 706 0.31 10.31 -0.26
N ILE A 707 -0.48 10.38 -1.33
CA ILE A 707 -1.28 11.56 -1.71
C ILE A 707 -2.75 11.18 -1.83
N ARG A 708 -3.60 12.02 -1.25
CA ARG A 708 -5.06 12.00 -1.39
C ARG A 708 -5.57 13.29 -2.02
N VAL A 709 -6.64 13.15 -2.79
CA VAL A 709 -7.41 14.27 -3.37
C VAL A 709 -8.87 14.09 -3.04
N ASP A 710 -9.49 15.12 -2.46
CA ASP A 710 -10.91 15.14 -2.06
C ASP A 710 -11.32 13.89 -1.25
N GLY A 711 -10.41 13.44 -0.38
CA GLY A 711 -10.57 12.27 0.50
C GLY A 711 -10.22 10.91 -0.12
N LYS A 712 -10.03 10.80 -1.43
CA LYS A 712 -9.68 9.55 -2.13
C LYS A 712 -8.17 9.38 -2.25
N ASN A 713 -7.67 8.14 -2.15
CA ASN A 713 -6.28 7.82 -2.50
C ASN A 713 -6.04 8.15 -3.98
N ALA A 714 -4.94 8.83 -4.29
CA ALA A 714 -4.70 9.45 -5.59
C ALA A 714 -3.34 9.06 -6.22
N LEU A 715 -2.30 8.98 -5.40
CA LEU A 715 -0.98 8.50 -5.80
C LEU A 715 -0.20 7.98 -4.58
N SER A 716 0.70 7.03 -4.81
CA SER A 716 1.65 6.51 -3.83
C SER A 716 3.04 6.46 -4.47
N VAL A 717 4.06 7.02 -3.81
CA VAL A 717 5.42 7.20 -4.34
C VAL A 717 6.45 6.66 -3.34
N GLU A 718 7.31 5.75 -3.77
CA GLU A 718 8.52 5.36 -3.03
C GLU A 718 9.59 6.46 -3.12
N VAL A 719 10.18 6.82 -1.97
CA VAL A 719 11.27 7.80 -1.86
C VAL A 719 12.60 7.04 -1.91
N GLU A 720 13.45 7.40 -2.88
CA GLU A 720 14.80 6.82 -2.96
C GLU A 720 15.66 7.39 -1.82
N PRO A 721 16.32 6.58 -0.97
CA PRO A 721 17.11 7.12 0.16
C PRO A 721 18.20 8.12 -0.25
N GLY A 722 18.77 7.98 -1.45
CA GLY A 722 19.73 8.93 -2.03
C GLY A 722 19.14 10.29 -2.45
N ARG A 723 17.82 10.49 -2.32
CA ARG A 723 17.07 11.74 -2.57
C ARG A 723 16.58 12.42 -1.28
N VAL A 724 17.03 11.94 -0.12
CA VAL A 724 16.67 12.49 1.19
C VAL A 724 17.85 13.31 1.73
N TRP A 725 17.82 14.63 1.53
CA TRP A 725 18.95 15.53 1.84
C TRP A 725 18.61 16.68 2.79
N GLY A 726 17.33 16.91 3.09
CA GLY A 726 16.87 17.92 4.05
C GLY A 726 15.41 17.74 4.43
N ASN A 727 14.90 18.65 5.26
CA ASN A 727 13.51 18.61 5.73
C ASN A 727 12.63 19.63 4.96
N GLY A 728 13.05 20.00 3.75
CA GLY A 728 12.43 21.07 2.97
C GLY A 728 11.29 20.61 2.06
N LEU A 729 10.31 21.50 1.88
CA LEU A 729 9.26 21.41 0.87
C LEU A 729 9.29 22.68 0.01
N TYR A 730 9.36 22.51 -1.31
CA TYR A 730 9.33 23.62 -2.26
C TYR A 730 8.23 23.43 -3.31
N PHE A 731 7.41 24.45 -3.48
CA PHE A 731 6.49 24.63 -4.60
C PHE A 731 7.27 25.24 -5.78
N LYS A 732 7.04 24.73 -6.97
CA LYS A 732 7.69 25.18 -8.20
C LYS A 732 6.72 25.16 -9.36
N MET A 733 6.69 26.21 -10.17
CA MET A 733 5.82 26.25 -11.34
C MET A 733 6.37 25.38 -12.48
N GLY A 734 5.50 24.54 -13.04
CA GLY A 734 5.81 23.64 -14.16
C GLY A 734 6.69 22.44 -13.81
N GLY A 735 6.96 21.62 -14.84
CA GLY A 735 7.83 20.44 -14.78
C GLY A 735 7.57 19.46 -15.92
N GLY A 736 8.62 18.99 -16.59
CA GLY A 736 8.58 17.86 -17.55
C GLY A 736 8.22 18.18 -19.02
N TRP A 737 7.27 19.07 -19.32
CA TRP A 737 6.88 19.40 -20.70
C TRP A 737 7.00 20.88 -21.04
N PRO A 738 7.78 21.27 -22.08
CA PRO A 738 7.78 22.64 -22.59
C PRO A 738 6.39 23.04 -23.12
N GLY A 739 5.85 24.16 -22.62
CA GLY A 739 4.58 24.75 -23.09
C GLY A 739 3.30 24.24 -22.42
N TRP A 740 3.40 23.43 -21.34
CA TRP A 740 2.22 22.95 -20.59
C TRP A 740 1.60 24.03 -19.66
N ASN A 741 2.43 24.90 -19.09
CA ASN A 741 1.97 26.15 -18.47
C ASN A 741 1.85 27.24 -19.54
N GLN A 742 0.74 27.97 -19.54
CA GLN A 742 0.61 29.20 -20.30
C GLN A 742 1.20 30.37 -19.50
N ARG A 743 1.50 31.50 -20.15
CA ARG A 743 1.97 32.73 -19.47
C ARG A 743 0.93 33.38 -18.53
N SER A 744 -0.26 32.79 -18.42
CA SER A 744 -1.37 33.18 -17.57
C SER A 744 -1.70 32.18 -16.45
N SER A 745 -1.09 30.99 -16.44
CA SER A 745 -1.46 29.90 -15.52
C SER A 745 -1.10 30.24 -14.06
N VAL A 746 -2.03 30.85 -13.32
CA VAL A 746 -1.87 31.15 -11.88
C VAL A 746 -2.48 30.04 -11.02
N ILE A 747 -1.80 29.70 -9.93
CA ILE A 747 -2.28 28.77 -8.90
C ILE A 747 -2.40 29.52 -7.57
N GLU A 748 -3.59 29.47 -6.95
CA GLU A 748 -3.79 29.87 -5.57
C GLU A 748 -3.69 28.64 -4.65
N ILE A 749 -2.91 28.77 -3.57
CA ILE A 749 -2.82 27.77 -2.50
C ILE A 749 -3.36 28.40 -1.22
N SER A 750 -4.33 27.76 -0.58
CA SER A 750 -5.03 28.29 0.60
C SER A 750 -5.30 27.23 1.66
N GLY A 751 -5.48 27.66 2.92
CA GLY A 751 -5.64 26.74 4.05
C GLY A 751 -4.45 25.81 4.27
N PHE A 752 -3.24 26.22 3.87
CA PHE A 752 -2.04 25.39 3.95
C PHE A 752 -1.65 25.08 5.39
N ARG A 753 -1.52 23.79 5.71
CA ARG A 753 -1.21 23.28 7.03
C ARG A 753 -0.20 22.15 6.96
N VAL A 754 0.82 22.22 7.82
CA VAL A 754 1.71 21.08 8.09
C VAL A 754 1.56 20.69 9.55
N GLY A 755 1.69 19.41 9.83
CA GLY A 755 1.70 18.84 11.18
C GLY A 755 2.14 17.38 11.14
N SER A 756 2.15 16.71 12.29
CA SER A 756 2.38 15.27 12.33
C SER A 756 1.09 14.49 12.03
N SER A 757 1.19 13.38 11.29
CA SER A 757 0.14 12.34 11.36
C SER A 757 0.01 11.87 12.82
N PRO A 758 -1.19 11.59 13.34
CA PRO A 758 -1.35 11.16 14.74
C PRO A 758 -0.45 9.98 15.10
N GLY A 759 0.41 10.14 16.11
CA GLY A 759 1.37 9.13 16.53
C GLY A 759 2.54 8.85 15.57
N SER A 760 2.84 9.72 14.59
CA SER A 760 4.14 9.70 13.90
C SER A 760 5.26 10.20 14.82
N VAL A 761 6.50 9.83 14.51
CA VAL A 761 7.71 10.32 15.19
C VAL A 761 8.47 11.21 14.20
N PRO A 762 8.54 12.54 14.41
CA PRO A 762 9.35 13.44 13.61
C PRO A 762 10.79 12.96 13.48
N ARG A 763 11.25 12.78 12.25
CA ARG A 763 12.63 12.46 11.92
C ARG A 763 13.32 13.72 11.44
N ARG A 764 14.33 14.21 12.16
CA ARG A 764 15.24 15.25 11.65
C ARG A 764 16.23 14.59 10.70
N ILE A 765 16.09 14.85 9.41
CA ILE A 765 17.13 14.58 8.42
C ILE A 765 18.28 15.55 8.70
N ILE A 766 19.49 15.02 8.82
CA ILE A 766 20.73 15.72 9.22
C ILE A 766 21.83 15.25 8.26
N ASP A 767 22.74 16.15 7.87
CA ASP A 767 23.87 15.80 6.99
C ASP A 767 24.68 14.64 7.61
N PRO A 768 24.82 13.49 6.91
CA PRO A 768 25.53 12.34 7.44
C PRO A 768 26.99 12.62 7.83
N ARG A 769 27.67 13.54 7.14
CA ARG A 769 29.06 13.95 7.43
C ARG A 769 29.12 14.82 8.68
N ALA A 770 28.13 15.68 8.91
CA ALA A 770 28.05 16.48 10.11
C ALA A 770 27.81 15.60 11.35
N LYS A 771 26.97 14.56 11.21
CA LYS A 771 26.80 13.50 12.21
C LYS A 771 28.11 12.73 12.44
N GLU A 772 28.73 12.21 11.39
CA GLU A 772 29.99 11.44 11.45
C GLU A 772 31.13 12.23 12.13
N HIS A 773 31.34 13.49 11.74
CA HIS A 773 32.37 14.36 12.29
C HIS A 773 32.19 14.61 13.80
N LEU A 774 30.94 14.75 14.27
CA LEU A 774 30.66 15.03 15.67
C LEU A 774 30.57 13.77 16.54
N LEU A 775 30.20 12.62 15.98
CA LEU A 775 30.36 11.33 16.67
C LEU A 775 31.84 10.90 16.76
N SER A 776 32.70 11.39 15.86
CA SER A 776 34.15 11.20 15.91
C SER A 776 34.82 12.05 16.99
N ILE A 777 35.26 11.42 18.08
CA ILE A 777 35.97 12.06 19.20
C ILE A 777 37.43 12.33 18.80
N PRO A 778 37.89 13.59 18.78
CA PRO A 778 39.28 13.94 18.45
C PRO A 778 40.22 13.66 19.62
N ARG A 779 41.52 13.53 19.32
CA ARG A 779 42.55 13.11 20.29
C ARG A 779 42.60 13.96 21.57
N ASN A 780 42.35 15.26 21.47
CA ASN A 780 42.34 16.20 22.60
C ASN A 780 41.09 16.10 23.50
N LEU A 781 40.08 15.31 23.14
CA LEU A 781 38.90 15.06 23.96
C LEU A 781 38.84 13.62 24.51
N ARG A 782 39.87 12.79 24.27
CA ARG A 782 39.90 11.39 24.78
C ARG A 782 39.98 11.30 26.32
N GLU A 783 40.53 12.32 26.98
CA GLU A 783 40.64 12.37 28.47
C GLU A 783 39.41 12.99 29.16
N ASN A 784 38.56 13.69 28.42
CA ASN A 784 37.32 14.29 28.92
C ASN A 784 36.21 14.12 27.87
N LEU A 785 35.63 12.92 27.85
CA LEU A 785 34.70 12.49 26.81
C LEU A 785 33.41 13.33 26.84
N PRO A 786 32.95 13.87 25.69
CA PRO A 786 31.67 14.56 25.62
C PRO A 786 30.52 13.57 25.85
N THR A 787 29.66 13.89 26.82
CA THR A 787 28.53 13.04 27.22
C THR A 787 27.23 13.37 26.50
N HIS A 788 27.16 14.53 25.82
CA HIS A 788 25.94 15.02 25.20
C HIS A 788 26.18 15.70 23.84
N LEU A 789 25.15 15.68 22.99
CA LEU A 789 25.06 16.48 21.77
C LEU A 789 23.73 17.24 21.74
N LEU A 790 23.79 18.54 21.45
CA LEU A 790 22.62 19.38 21.19
C LEU A 790 22.40 19.53 19.69
N ILE A 791 21.13 19.51 19.28
CA ILE A 791 20.68 19.91 17.94
C ILE A 791 19.90 21.21 18.09
N ALA A 792 20.23 22.23 17.31
CA ALA A 792 19.48 23.47 17.20
C ALA A 792 18.38 23.37 16.14
N ARG A 793 17.36 24.24 16.21
CA ARG A 793 16.17 24.14 15.33
C ARG A 793 16.47 24.18 13.83
N ASN A 794 17.48 24.94 13.41
CA ASN A 794 17.99 25.05 12.04
C ASN A 794 18.86 23.86 11.59
N GLY A 795 19.16 22.91 12.48
CA GLY A 795 20.00 21.75 12.18
C GLY A 795 21.46 21.87 12.65
N ASP A 796 21.90 23.01 13.19
CA ASP A 796 23.25 23.12 13.78
C ASP A 796 23.43 22.10 14.92
N LEU A 797 24.64 21.57 15.04
CA LEU A 797 24.98 20.50 15.97
C LEU A 797 26.10 20.96 16.92
N LEU A 798 25.95 20.74 18.23
CA LEU A 798 26.93 21.15 19.24
C LEU A 798 27.22 20.01 20.23
N ARG A 799 28.48 19.58 20.29
CA ARG A 799 28.96 18.50 21.16
C ARG A 799 29.57 19.04 22.46
N GLY A 800 29.34 18.36 23.58
CA GLY A 800 29.85 18.76 24.89
C GLY A 800 29.26 17.93 26.03
N GLY A 801 28.90 18.60 27.13
CA GLY A 801 28.19 17.99 28.26
C GLY A 801 27.10 18.91 28.80
N LEU A 802 25.93 18.35 29.08
CA LEU A 802 24.88 19.06 29.80
C LEU A 802 25.34 19.35 31.24
N VAL A 803 24.94 20.51 31.79
CA VAL A 803 25.15 20.87 33.20
C VAL A 803 23.83 20.87 33.96
N SER A 804 22.82 21.54 33.42
CA SER A 804 21.45 21.61 33.96
C SER A 804 20.51 22.30 32.96
N GLY A 805 19.20 22.28 33.22
CA GLY A 805 18.24 23.12 32.52
C GLY A 805 16.79 22.94 32.97
N ASP A 806 15.93 23.83 32.48
CA ASP A 806 14.48 23.87 32.74
C ASP A 806 13.68 24.09 31.44
N GLU A 807 12.40 24.43 31.55
CA GLU A 807 11.50 24.69 30.41
C GLU A 807 11.87 25.96 29.59
N ASN A 808 12.77 26.82 30.09
CA ASN A 808 13.19 28.08 29.47
C ASN A 808 14.66 28.13 29.06
N THR A 809 15.57 27.58 29.87
CA THR A 809 17.03 27.73 29.71
C THR A 809 17.80 26.42 29.92
N LEU A 810 18.84 26.21 29.12
CA LEU A 810 19.79 25.09 29.21
C LEU A 810 21.21 25.62 29.47
N HIS A 811 21.95 24.99 30.38
CA HIS A 811 23.36 25.25 30.63
C HIS A 811 24.22 24.09 30.09
N PHE A 812 25.14 24.38 29.17
CA PHE A 812 25.87 23.38 28.41
C PHE A 812 27.37 23.68 28.33
N ALA A 813 28.21 22.75 28.74
CA ALA A 813 29.67 22.87 28.68
C ALA A 813 30.19 22.45 27.28
N ALA A 814 30.80 23.39 26.57
CA ALA A 814 31.42 23.18 25.26
C ALA A 814 32.89 23.61 25.32
N GLY A 815 33.80 22.63 25.41
CA GLY A 815 35.21 22.88 25.74
C GLY A 815 35.35 23.48 27.14
N GLU A 816 36.16 24.53 27.29
CA GLU A 816 36.39 25.21 28.56
C GLU A 816 35.30 26.22 28.97
N LYS A 817 34.19 26.31 28.20
CA LYS A 817 33.13 27.31 28.41
C LYS A 817 31.78 26.66 28.67
N THR A 818 31.11 27.08 29.74
CA THR A 818 29.67 26.84 29.89
C THR A 818 28.89 27.93 29.15
N LEU A 819 28.00 27.50 28.26
CA LEU A 819 27.08 28.35 27.51
C LEU A 819 25.71 28.33 28.20
N GLU A 820 25.07 29.49 28.28
CA GLU A 820 23.66 29.63 28.61
C GLU A 820 22.87 29.74 27.30
N ILE A 821 21.96 28.81 27.05
CA ILE A 821 21.25 28.65 25.79
C ILE A 821 19.76 28.62 26.07
N PRO A 822 18.95 29.54 25.51
CA PRO A 822 17.50 29.46 25.60
C PRO A 822 16.99 28.13 25.05
N ALA A 823 16.18 27.41 25.83
CA ALA A 823 15.68 26.07 25.48
C ALA A 823 14.90 26.08 24.14
N ASN A 824 14.26 27.21 23.81
CA ASN A 824 13.57 27.41 22.54
C ASN A 824 14.48 27.48 21.30
N ARG A 825 15.81 27.57 21.43
CA ARG A 825 16.77 27.43 20.31
C ARG A 825 17.16 25.99 20.02
N ILE A 826 17.10 25.14 21.05
CA ILE A 826 17.39 23.71 20.94
C ILE A 826 16.15 22.99 20.43
N SER A 827 16.36 21.96 19.61
CA SER A 827 15.35 20.98 19.24
C SER A 827 15.59 19.63 19.90
N ASN A 828 16.85 19.24 20.15
CA ASN A 828 17.15 17.95 20.75
C ASN A 828 18.35 18.00 21.70
N ILE A 829 18.28 17.17 22.74
CA ILE A 829 19.38 16.84 23.66
C ILE A 829 19.60 15.33 23.55
N ILE A 830 20.78 14.88 23.12
CA ILE A 830 21.12 13.47 22.92
C ILE A 830 22.17 13.05 23.94
N TRP A 831 21.96 11.91 24.61
CA TRP A 831 22.95 11.29 25.49
C TRP A 831 23.87 10.41 24.63
N LEU A 832 25.16 10.75 24.61
CA LEU A 832 26.16 10.05 23.80
C LEU A 832 26.62 8.78 24.53
N THR A 833 26.54 7.64 23.85
CA THR A 833 27.19 6.41 24.34
C THR A 833 28.70 6.53 24.11
N PRO A 834 29.54 6.38 25.16
CA PRO A 834 30.99 6.47 25.02
C PRO A 834 31.54 5.33 24.16
N PRO A 835 32.68 5.51 23.49
CA PRO A 835 33.24 4.49 22.61
C PRO A 835 33.65 3.26 23.42
N THR A 836 33.31 2.07 22.91
CA THR A 836 33.83 0.81 23.49
C THR A 836 35.36 0.81 23.36
N PRO A 837 36.13 0.48 24.40
CA PRO A 837 37.58 0.34 24.28
C PRO A 837 37.93 -0.67 23.20
N ALA A 838 38.72 -0.26 22.20
CA ALA A 838 39.16 -1.17 21.15
C ALA A 838 40.01 -2.29 21.77
N GLU A 839 39.66 -3.54 21.45
CA GLU A 839 40.50 -4.68 21.78
C GLU A 839 41.87 -4.47 21.13
N THR A 840 42.92 -4.35 21.96
CA THR A 840 44.25 -4.01 21.47
C THR A 840 44.80 -5.18 20.68
N SER A 841 44.97 -4.98 19.37
CA SER A 841 45.51 -6.00 18.47
C SER A 841 46.95 -6.35 18.87
N GLU A 842 47.13 -7.39 19.67
CA GLU A 842 48.46 -7.89 20.00
C GLU A 842 49.20 -8.28 18.73
N LYS A 843 50.34 -7.65 18.52
CA LYS A 843 51.20 -7.86 17.35
C LYS A 843 51.78 -9.27 17.43
N PRO A 844 51.49 -10.18 16.49
CA PRO A 844 51.96 -11.57 16.58
C PRO A 844 53.49 -11.64 16.56
N ALA A 845 54.03 -12.53 17.40
CA ALA A 845 55.45 -12.87 17.41
C ALA A 845 55.86 -13.61 16.11
N PRO A 846 57.13 -13.54 15.68
CA PRO A 846 57.58 -14.17 14.44
C PRO A 846 57.50 -15.70 14.47
N GLU A 847 57.39 -16.26 13.27
CA GLU A 847 57.00 -17.65 12.99
C GLU A 847 57.95 -18.71 13.56
N SER A 848 57.38 -19.85 13.96
CA SER A 848 58.09 -21.13 14.04
C SER A 848 57.38 -22.16 13.15
N SER A 849 58.18 -23.00 12.48
CA SER A 849 57.73 -23.81 11.34
C SER A 849 57.29 -25.22 11.75
N ASP A 850 56.10 -25.65 11.33
CA ASP A 850 55.86 -27.05 10.91
C ASP A 850 54.58 -27.20 10.05
N PRO A 851 54.63 -27.85 8.86
CA PRO A 851 53.47 -27.95 7.97
C PRO A 851 52.82 -29.36 7.94
N ALA A 852 51.73 -29.57 8.68
CA ALA A 852 50.96 -30.82 8.59
C ALA A 852 49.44 -30.65 8.86
N ALA A 853 48.63 -31.42 8.12
CA ALA A 853 47.21 -31.75 8.34
C ALA A 853 46.17 -30.60 8.38
N SER A 854 45.47 -30.40 7.26
CA SER A 854 44.08 -29.89 7.29
C SER A 854 43.12 -30.99 7.75
N PRO A 855 42.03 -30.67 8.47
CA PRO A 855 40.72 -31.03 7.93
C PRO A 855 39.56 -30.05 8.27
N THR A 856 38.76 -29.71 7.26
CA THR A 856 37.31 -29.33 7.26
C THR A 856 36.77 -28.26 8.24
N PRO A 857 35.83 -27.39 7.78
CA PRO A 857 35.23 -26.35 8.63
C PRO A 857 34.22 -26.94 9.63
N SER A 858 34.36 -26.57 10.90
CA SER A 858 33.34 -26.76 11.94
C SER A 858 32.48 -25.51 12.11
N THR A 859 31.21 -25.71 12.46
CA THR A 859 30.22 -24.66 12.78
C THR A 859 30.78 -23.62 13.77
N PRO A 860 30.46 -22.31 13.64
CA PRO A 860 30.78 -21.32 14.66
C PRO A 860 30.14 -21.69 16.01
N PRO A 861 30.83 -21.49 17.15
CA PRO A 861 30.18 -21.55 18.45
C PRO A 861 29.13 -20.44 18.59
N ALA A 862 28.12 -20.68 19.44
CA ALA A 862 27.16 -19.64 19.80
C ALA A 862 27.86 -18.48 20.53
N PRO A 863 27.39 -17.22 20.38
CA PRO A 863 27.97 -16.10 21.11
C PRO A 863 27.81 -16.30 22.62
N GLU A 864 28.92 -16.18 23.36
CA GLU A 864 28.87 -16.26 24.82
C GLU A 864 28.08 -15.08 25.39
N SER A 865 27.30 -15.35 26.44
CA SER A 865 26.39 -14.36 27.03
C SER A 865 27.17 -13.21 27.68
N ARG A 866 26.86 -11.96 27.27
CA ARG A 866 27.21 -10.77 28.05
C ARG A 866 26.76 -10.94 29.51
N PRO A 867 27.51 -10.40 30.50
CA PRO A 867 27.05 -10.36 31.88
C PRO A 867 25.72 -9.60 31.98
N THR A 868 24.65 -10.29 32.37
CA THR A 868 23.34 -9.68 32.62
C THR A 868 23.35 -8.93 33.95
N ASP A 869 23.10 -7.63 33.93
CA ASP A 869 22.88 -6.81 35.13
C ASP A 869 21.67 -7.36 35.91
N PRO A 870 21.82 -7.83 37.16
CA PRO A 870 20.78 -8.59 37.90
C PRO A 870 19.58 -7.74 38.38
N ALA A 871 19.34 -6.58 37.77
CA ALA A 871 18.27 -5.65 38.09
C ALA A 871 17.08 -5.67 37.11
N ILE A 872 17.19 -6.33 35.95
CA ILE A 872 16.08 -6.50 35.00
C ILE A 872 15.31 -7.77 35.35
N VAL A 873 14.12 -7.61 35.92
CA VAL A 873 13.16 -8.70 36.11
C VAL A 873 12.46 -8.98 34.77
N ASP A 874 12.28 -10.26 34.43
CA ASP A 874 11.47 -10.68 33.27
C ASP A 874 9.99 -10.35 33.49
N PHE A 875 9.62 -9.09 33.21
CA PHE A 875 8.23 -8.68 33.06
C PHE A 875 7.72 -9.11 31.68
N PRO A 876 6.70 -9.98 31.59
CA PRO A 876 6.01 -10.19 30.33
C PRO A 876 5.28 -8.90 29.97
N VAL A 877 5.66 -8.25 28.88
CA VAL A 877 4.77 -7.27 28.24
C VAL A 877 3.54 -8.05 27.72
N THR A 878 2.38 -7.41 27.58
CA THR A 878 1.22 -8.01 26.89
C THR A 878 0.60 -7.09 25.85
N HIS A 879 0.90 -5.79 25.92
CA HIS A 879 0.39 -4.80 24.97
C HIS A 879 1.48 -3.80 24.60
N GLN A 880 1.54 -3.44 23.32
CA GLN A 880 2.29 -2.29 22.82
C GLN A 880 1.29 -1.20 22.41
N PHE A 881 1.49 0.05 22.83
CA PHE A 881 0.59 1.16 22.56
C PHE A 881 1.32 2.32 21.89
N ILE A 882 0.74 2.83 20.80
CA ILE A 882 1.09 4.13 20.21
C ILE A 882 -0.08 5.07 20.46
N LEU A 883 0.15 6.18 21.14
CA LEU A 883 -0.84 7.20 21.44
C LEU A 883 -0.78 8.36 20.43
N ARG A 884 -1.85 9.14 20.35
CA ARG A 884 -2.01 10.21 19.35
C ARG A 884 -1.02 11.36 19.52
N ASP A 885 -0.51 11.59 20.74
CA ASP A 885 0.54 12.57 21.05
C ASP A 885 1.96 12.10 20.65
N GLY A 886 2.11 10.85 20.20
CA GLY A 886 3.39 10.23 19.87
C GLY A 886 4.03 9.43 21.00
N THR A 887 3.36 9.30 22.15
CA THR A 887 3.78 8.38 23.22
C THR A 887 3.76 6.94 22.70
N ARG A 888 4.83 6.17 22.97
CA ARG A 888 5.02 4.76 22.64
C ARG A 888 5.35 3.99 23.92
N LEU A 889 4.53 3.00 24.29
CA LEU A 889 4.63 2.27 25.57
C LEU A 889 4.51 0.75 25.39
N ARG A 890 5.24 -0.01 26.22
CA ARG A 890 5.22 -1.46 26.37
C ARG A 890 4.67 -1.79 27.77
N LEU A 891 3.42 -2.26 27.87
CA LEU A 891 2.78 -2.53 29.17
C LEU A 891 2.50 -4.02 29.40
N PHE A 892 2.77 -4.48 30.63
CA PHE A 892 2.01 -5.58 31.22
C PHE A 892 0.62 -5.05 31.59
N GLY A 893 -0.42 -5.48 30.87
CA GLY A 893 -1.80 -5.09 31.14
C GLY A 893 -2.36 -5.76 32.39
N GLU A 894 -2.85 -4.95 33.34
CA GLU A 894 -3.40 -5.43 34.61
C GLU A 894 -4.94 -5.42 34.64
N ARG A 895 -5.58 -4.31 34.21
CA ARG A 895 -7.01 -4.05 34.45
C ARG A 895 -7.58 -2.93 33.57
N VAL A 896 -8.92 -2.86 33.50
CA VAL A 896 -9.67 -1.77 32.84
C VAL A 896 -10.48 -0.99 33.88
N GLU A 897 -10.32 0.33 33.91
CA GLU A 897 -11.01 1.26 34.81
C GLU A 897 -11.81 2.28 33.98
N GLY A 898 -13.10 2.00 33.75
CA GLY A 898 -13.96 2.87 32.94
C GLY A 898 -13.56 2.88 31.46
N SER A 899 -13.07 4.03 30.96
CA SER A 899 -12.46 4.15 29.62
C SER A 899 -10.94 4.02 29.61
N ARG A 900 -10.31 3.77 30.77
CA ARG A 900 -8.85 3.69 30.91
C ARG A 900 -8.36 2.25 31.03
N LEU A 901 -7.27 1.96 30.36
CA LEU A 901 -6.47 0.75 30.53
C LEU A 901 -5.40 1.05 31.57
N VAL A 902 -5.15 0.13 32.50
CA VAL A 902 -4.08 0.26 33.50
C VAL A 902 -3.16 -0.95 33.46
N GLY A 903 -1.86 -0.68 33.55
CA GLY A 903 -0.80 -1.67 33.48
C GLY A 903 0.54 -1.10 33.93
N ARG A 904 1.63 -1.83 33.70
CA ARG A 904 2.97 -1.48 34.16
C ARG A 904 4.00 -1.53 33.03
N SER A 905 4.78 -0.46 32.85
CA SER A 905 6.02 -0.46 32.05
C SER A 905 7.20 -0.88 32.95
N PRO A 906 8.19 -1.66 32.44
CA PRO A 906 9.37 -2.04 33.21
C PRO A 906 10.25 -0.86 33.63
N VAL A 907 10.27 0.23 32.85
CA VAL A 907 11.09 1.43 33.12
C VAL A 907 10.31 2.49 33.90
N LEU A 908 9.00 2.61 33.65
CA LEU A 908 8.19 3.73 34.13
C LEU A 908 7.26 3.39 35.32
N GLY A 909 7.03 2.11 35.60
CA GLY A 909 6.08 1.70 36.63
C GLY A 909 4.62 1.78 36.16
N GLU A 910 3.70 2.15 37.05
CA GLU A 910 2.26 2.13 36.75
C GLU A 910 1.87 3.20 35.72
N CYS A 911 1.16 2.77 34.68
CA CYS A 911 0.74 3.57 33.54
C CYS A 911 -0.78 3.42 33.33
N SER A 912 -1.46 4.53 33.10
CA SER A 912 -2.91 4.58 32.86
C SER A 912 -3.21 5.28 31.54
N ILE A 913 -3.68 4.54 30.54
CA ILE A 913 -3.93 5.01 29.17
C ILE A 913 -5.44 5.12 28.92
N ALA A 914 -5.94 6.28 28.52
CA ALA A 914 -7.33 6.41 28.09
C ALA A 914 -7.52 5.87 26.66
N VAL A 915 -8.52 5.02 26.42
CA VAL A 915 -8.71 4.31 25.13
C VAL A 915 -9.00 5.27 23.98
N GLU A 916 -9.55 6.45 24.25
CA GLU A 916 -9.71 7.54 23.29
C GLU A 916 -8.37 8.18 22.83
N ASN A 917 -7.29 8.08 23.61
CA ASN A 917 -5.97 8.62 23.25
C ASN A 917 -5.09 7.62 22.48
N ILE A 918 -5.47 6.35 22.43
CA ILE A 918 -4.81 5.34 21.60
C ILE A 918 -4.91 5.77 20.12
N ARG A 919 -3.81 5.60 19.38
CA ARG A 919 -3.77 5.58 17.90
C ARG A 919 -3.66 4.13 17.42
N GLU A 920 -2.79 3.35 18.04
CA GLU A 920 -2.57 1.95 17.71
C GLU A 920 -2.32 1.15 19.00
N ALA A 921 -2.84 -0.09 19.04
CA ALA A 921 -2.56 -1.06 20.08
C ALA A 921 -2.22 -2.40 19.45
N ARG A 922 -1.17 -3.06 19.92
CA ARG A 922 -0.81 -4.43 19.54
C ARG A 922 -0.92 -5.37 20.73
N SER A 923 -1.51 -6.54 20.51
CA SER A 923 -1.63 -7.66 21.44
C SER A 923 -0.98 -8.90 20.82
N GLY A 924 -0.70 -9.91 21.63
CA GLY A 924 0.08 -11.10 21.27
C GLY A 924 1.31 -11.27 22.17
N PRO A 925 1.90 -12.48 22.25
CA PRO A 925 2.94 -12.81 23.22
C PRO A 925 4.28 -12.17 22.82
N PRO A 926 4.77 -11.14 23.53
CA PRO A 926 6.04 -10.52 23.22
C PRO A 926 7.18 -11.25 23.95
N LEU A 927 8.37 -11.17 23.37
CA LEU A 927 9.59 -11.56 24.07
C LEU A 927 9.83 -10.63 25.27
N PRO A 928 10.57 -11.06 26.32
CA PRO A 928 10.98 -10.18 27.42
C PRO A 928 11.74 -8.95 26.91
N LEU A 929 11.81 -7.87 27.69
CA LEU A 929 12.35 -6.57 27.22
C LEU A 929 13.77 -6.67 26.63
N ALA A 930 14.62 -7.55 27.17
CA ALA A 930 15.99 -7.80 26.68
C ALA A 930 16.07 -8.60 25.36
N GLN A 931 14.95 -9.10 24.85
CA GLN A 931 14.81 -9.92 23.64
C GLN A 931 13.79 -9.34 22.64
N ALA A 932 12.89 -8.45 23.10
CA ALA A 932 11.91 -7.78 22.25
C ALA A 932 12.59 -6.81 21.27
N ALA A 933 12.18 -6.86 20.01
CA ALA A 933 12.62 -5.89 19.01
C ALA A 933 12.22 -4.44 19.39
N PRO A 934 12.90 -3.43 18.83
CA PRO A 934 12.45 -2.04 18.86
C PRO A 934 11.02 -1.88 18.34
N MET A 935 10.26 -0.96 18.94
CA MET A 935 8.95 -0.55 18.40
C MET A 935 9.18 0.44 17.25
N ASP A 936 9.67 -0.07 16.13
CA ASP A 936 10.45 0.63 15.09
C ASP A 936 11.82 1.13 15.58
N LEU A 937 12.75 1.35 14.64
CA LEU A 937 14.05 1.98 14.90
C LEU A 937 13.89 3.45 15.32
N VAL A 938 14.24 3.76 16.57
CA VAL A 938 14.27 5.12 17.12
C VAL A 938 15.44 5.91 16.52
N VAL A 939 15.16 7.17 16.18
CA VAL A 939 16.01 8.12 15.40
C VAL A 939 17.41 8.36 16.00
N PHE A 940 17.60 8.01 17.27
CA PHE A 940 18.80 8.31 18.04
C PHE A 940 19.61 7.06 18.46
N ASN A 941 19.19 5.85 18.06
CA ASN A 941 19.86 4.61 18.49
C ASN A 941 21.23 4.38 17.83
N ASP A 942 21.47 4.95 16.64
CA ASP A 942 22.73 4.84 15.89
C ASP A 942 23.71 6.01 16.15
N TRP A 943 23.54 6.75 17.26
CA TRP A 943 24.38 7.88 17.66
C TRP A 943 25.48 7.45 18.64
N GLU A 944 26.21 6.40 18.27
CA GLU A 944 27.38 5.92 19.00
C GLU A 944 28.62 6.76 18.66
N THR A 945 29.44 7.05 19.66
CA THR A 945 30.70 7.79 19.43
C THR A 945 31.86 6.85 19.13
N THR A 946 32.78 7.32 18.29
CA THR A 946 33.99 6.59 17.88
C THR A 946 35.22 7.45 18.15
N PHE A 947 36.40 6.84 18.30
CA PHE A 947 37.64 7.61 18.33
C PHE A 947 38.12 7.92 16.91
N THR A 948 38.47 9.18 16.65
CA THR A 948 39.20 9.55 15.42
C THR A 948 40.48 8.73 15.35
N PRO A 949 40.79 8.07 14.20
CA PRO A 949 42.03 7.32 14.03
C PRO A 949 43.26 8.17 14.35
N ASP A 950 44.30 7.56 14.94
CA ASP A 950 45.57 8.27 15.12
C ASP A 950 46.29 8.43 13.76
N PRO A 951 46.88 9.60 13.48
CA PRO A 951 47.49 9.87 12.18
C PRO A 951 48.72 8.99 11.95
N VAL A 952 48.80 8.37 10.78
CA VAL A 952 49.98 7.62 10.33
C VAL A 952 51.08 8.63 10.01
N LEU A 953 52.04 8.78 10.93
CA LEU A 953 53.26 9.55 10.69
C LEU A 953 54.18 8.76 9.74
N PRO A 954 54.70 9.37 8.67
CA PRO A 954 55.71 8.72 7.83
C PRO A 954 57.04 8.59 8.57
N ASP A 955 57.74 7.47 8.35
CA ASP A 955 59.07 7.22 8.90
C ASP A 955 60.13 8.18 8.32
N ALA A 956 61.26 8.32 9.02
CA ALA A 956 62.24 9.39 8.81
C ALA A 956 63.08 9.31 7.50
N ASP A 957 62.95 8.24 6.72
CA ASP A 957 63.89 7.89 5.63
C ASP A 957 63.45 8.30 4.20
N GLY A 958 62.49 9.23 4.08
CA GLY A 958 62.22 9.94 2.83
C GLY A 958 60.85 9.68 2.19
N GLN A 959 60.27 10.74 1.62
CA GLN A 959 58.89 10.82 1.14
C GLN A 959 58.50 9.71 0.14
N PRO A 960 57.30 9.09 0.27
CA PRO A 960 56.60 8.59 -0.90
C PRO A 960 56.17 9.78 -1.77
N ALA A 961 56.53 9.77 -3.05
CA ALA A 961 56.07 10.79 -3.99
C ALA A 961 54.53 10.79 -4.07
N SER A 962 53.90 11.96 -3.88
CA SER A 962 52.44 12.08 -3.94
C SER A 962 51.90 11.46 -5.25
N PRO A 963 50.82 10.66 -5.19
CA PRO A 963 50.23 10.03 -6.38
C PRO A 963 49.68 11.04 -7.39
N MET A 964 49.69 12.33 -7.10
CA MET A 964 49.33 13.41 -8.02
C MET A 964 50.49 13.86 -8.93
N ILE A 965 51.74 13.57 -8.60
CA ILE A 965 52.91 14.00 -9.38
C ILE A 965 52.89 13.36 -10.78
N GLY A 966 53.12 14.17 -11.81
CA GLY A 966 53.08 13.81 -13.22
C GLY A 966 51.69 13.87 -13.88
N LYS A 967 50.61 14.03 -13.11
CA LYS A 967 49.24 14.22 -13.63
C LYS A 967 48.98 15.66 -14.05
N GLU A 968 48.00 15.87 -14.93
CA GLU A 968 47.40 17.19 -15.15
C GLU A 968 46.80 17.72 -13.83
N ALA A 969 47.05 18.99 -13.54
CA ALA A 969 46.52 19.65 -12.35
C ALA A 969 44.99 19.86 -12.48
N PRO A 970 44.17 19.37 -11.53
CA PRO A 970 42.71 19.50 -11.58
C PRO A 970 42.26 20.96 -11.76
N ALA A 971 41.45 21.21 -12.79
CA ALA A 971 40.97 22.54 -13.12
C ALA A 971 39.97 23.06 -12.08
N PHE A 972 40.19 24.30 -11.61
CA PHE A 972 39.28 24.99 -10.71
C PHE A 972 39.20 26.49 -11.00
N SER A 973 38.16 27.11 -10.44
CA SER A 973 37.88 28.54 -10.52
C SER A 973 37.20 28.93 -9.20
N LEU A 974 37.90 29.63 -8.32
CA LEU A 974 37.47 30.01 -6.97
C LEU A 974 37.42 31.53 -6.81
N ASN A 975 36.56 32.00 -5.92
CA ASN A 975 36.51 33.42 -5.55
C ASN A 975 37.55 33.71 -4.46
N GLY A 976 38.22 34.86 -4.58
CA GLY A 976 39.08 35.43 -3.54
C GLY A 976 38.34 36.36 -2.59
N LEU A 977 39.10 36.94 -1.65
CA LEU A 977 38.56 37.78 -0.57
C LEU A 977 37.92 39.09 -1.06
N ASP A 978 38.41 39.62 -2.18
CA ASP A 978 37.93 40.84 -2.85
C ASP A 978 36.89 40.56 -3.96
N GLN A 979 36.38 39.33 -4.02
CA GLN A 979 35.52 38.81 -5.10
C GLN A 979 36.18 38.70 -6.49
N THR A 980 37.48 38.96 -6.64
CA THR A 980 38.20 38.54 -7.85
C THR A 980 38.24 37.02 -7.93
N LYS A 981 38.52 36.46 -9.12
CA LYS A 981 38.39 35.02 -9.36
C LYS A 981 39.70 34.39 -9.80
N PHE A 982 40.28 33.56 -8.94
CA PHE A 982 41.45 32.77 -9.29
C PHE A 982 41.02 31.56 -10.12
N THR A 983 41.47 31.47 -11.37
CA THR A 983 41.16 30.37 -12.29
C THR A 983 42.44 29.76 -12.84
N LEU A 984 42.65 28.46 -12.61
CA LEU A 984 43.94 27.79 -12.86
C LEU A 984 44.38 27.79 -14.34
N SER A 985 43.44 27.92 -15.29
CA SER A 985 43.75 28.05 -16.72
C SER A 985 44.56 29.31 -17.04
N ASP A 986 44.32 30.38 -16.29
CA ASP A 986 44.72 31.74 -16.65
C ASP A 986 46.21 31.99 -16.34
N HIS A 987 46.81 31.04 -15.62
CA HIS A 987 48.23 31.01 -15.24
C HIS A 987 49.05 29.99 -16.06
N ARG A 988 48.45 29.35 -17.09
CA ARG A 988 49.20 28.48 -18.02
C ARG A 988 50.38 29.24 -18.66
N GLY A 989 51.51 28.56 -18.85
CA GLY A 989 52.76 29.18 -19.26
C GLY A 989 53.63 29.74 -18.12
N LYS A 990 53.15 29.75 -16.86
CA LYS A 990 53.90 30.08 -15.64
C LYS A 990 54.02 28.85 -14.74
N VAL A 991 54.98 28.83 -13.83
CA VAL A 991 54.93 27.88 -12.69
C VAL A 991 53.82 28.35 -11.76
N VAL A 992 52.97 27.45 -11.27
CA VAL A 992 51.91 27.79 -10.30
C VAL A 992 52.17 27.06 -8.99
N VAL A 993 52.12 27.79 -7.87
CA VAL A 993 52.27 27.25 -6.52
C VAL A 993 50.95 27.45 -5.79
N LEU A 994 50.34 26.35 -5.36
CA LEU A 994 49.14 26.34 -4.53
C LEU A 994 49.52 25.91 -3.11
N ASP A 995 49.15 26.68 -2.09
CA ASP A 995 49.32 26.26 -0.69
C ASP A 995 47.96 26.15 0.01
N PHE A 996 47.58 24.94 0.42
CA PHE A 996 46.32 24.67 1.08
C PHE A 996 46.46 24.86 2.60
N TRP A 997 45.65 25.75 3.20
CA TRP A 997 45.81 26.20 4.57
C TRP A 997 44.48 26.60 5.25
N ALA A 998 44.54 26.92 6.55
CA ALA A 998 43.42 27.49 7.31
C ALA A 998 43.92 28.37 8.49
N THR A 999 43.11 29.33 8.96
CA THR A 999 43.52 30.29 10.02
C THR A 999 43.73 29.65 11.39
N TRP A 1000 43.11 28.49 11.63
CA TRP A 1000 43.29 27.68 12.83
C TRP A 1000 44.50 26.73 12.75
N CYS A 1001 45.14 26.58 11.59
CA CYS A 1001 46.24 25.64 11.37
C CYS A 1001 47.59 26.21 11.83
N GLY A 1002 47.97 25.96 13.09
CA GLY A 1002 49.27 26.36 13.66
C GLY A 1002 50.50 26.07 12.77
N PRO A 1003 50.65 24.85 12.20
CA PRO A 1003 51.75 24.54 11.28
C PRO A 1003 51.71 25.33 9.98
N CYS A 1004 50.53 25.59 9.41
CA CYS A 1004 50.36 26.38 8.19
C CYS A 1004 50.82 27.84 8.40
N ILE A 1005 50.44 28.43 9.53
CA ILE A 1005 50.84 29.79 9.92
C ILE A 1005 52.38 29.89 10.04
N LYS A 1006 53.04 28.80 10.42
CA LYS A 1006 54.50 28.71 10.49
C LYS A 1006 55.16 28.48 9.11
N ALA A 1007 54.49 27.77 8.21
CA ALA A 1007 54.97 27.46 6.87
C ALA A 1007 54.86 28.65 5.89
N MET A 1008 53.77 29.42 5.97
CA MET A 1008 53.44 30.45 4.98
C MET A 1008 54.59 31.44 4.69
N PRO A 1009 55.33 31.99 5.67
CA PRO A 1009 56.45 32.90 5.38
C PRO A 1009 57.62 32.24 4.62
N ASP A 1010 57.85 30.95 4.82
CA ASP A 1010 58.87 30.18 4.12
C ASP A 1010 58.44 29.84 2.68
N VAL A 1011 57.15 29.58 2.46
CA VAL A 1011 56.54 29.38 1.13
C VAL A 1011 56.61 30.68 0.30
N LEU A 1012 56.13 31.80 0.86
CA LEU A 1012 56.14 33.10 0.20
C LEU A 1012 57.57 33.51 -0.20
N ALA A 1013 58.50 33.47 0.76
CA ALA A 1013 59.88 33.89 0.53
C ALA A 1013 60.71 32.90 -0.32
N ALA A 1014 60.14 31.76 -0.74
CA ALA A 1014 60.66 30.90 -1.81
C ALA A 1014 60.14 31.34 -3.19
N VAL A 1015 58.87 31.78 -3.28
CA VAL A 1015 58.26 32.28 -4.53
C VAL A 1015 58.79 33.66 -4.91
N GLU A 1016 58.91 34.58 -3.94
CA GLU A 1016 59.46 35.93 -4.13
C GLU A 1016 60.90 35.96 -4.66
N ALA A 1017 61.63 34.85 -4.53
CA ALA A 1017 63.00 34.72 -5.03
C ALA A 1017 63.09 34.58 -6.56
N PHE A 1018 61.95 34.47 -7.26
CA PHE A 1018 61.87 34.38 -8.72
C PHE A 1018 61.36 35.68 -9.36
N PRO A 1019 61.76 36.03 -10.59
CA PRO A 1019 61.35 37.27 -11.23
C PRO A 1019 59.82 37.37 -11.40
N GLU A 1020 59.29 38.59 -11.23
CA GLU A 1020 57.86 38.88 -11.31
C GLU A 1020 57.23 38.28 -12.59
N GLY A 1021 56.10 37.60 -12.41
CA GLY A 1021 55.36 36.97 -13.51
C GLY A 1021 55.91 35.63 -14.02
N THR A 1022 57.05 35.12 -13.51
CA THR A 1022 57.54 33.75 -13.86
C THR A 1022 56.85 32.66 -13.04
N VAL A 1023 56.50 32.97 -11.79
CA VAL A 1023 55.71 32.14 -10.87
C VAL A 1023 54.39 32.85 -10.56
N ALA A 1024 53.32 32.08 -10.32
CA ALA A 1024 52.07 32.54 -9.76
C ALA A 1024 51.78 31.78 -8.46
N PHE A 1025 51.44 32.49 -7.38
CA PHE A 1025 51.07 31.90 -6.10
C PHE A 1025 49.55 31.96 -5.90
N CYS A 1026 49.00 31.01 -5.14
CA CYS A 1026 47.66 31.12 -4.55
C CYS A 1026 47.59 30.35 -3.24
N ALA A 1027 47.15 31.02 -2.18
CA ALA A 1027 46.89 30.40 -0.88
C ALA A 1027 45.42 29.93 -0.83
N VAL A 1028 45.19 28.64 -0.97
CA VAL A 1028 43.85 28.04 -1.01
C VAL A 1028 43.38 27.80 0.43
N ASN A 1029 42.51 28.68 0.91
CA ASN A 1029 41.94 28.58 2.25
C ASN A 1029 40.82 27.53 2.30
N GLN A 1030 40.82 26.69 3.34
CA GLN A 1030 39.93 25.55 3.51
C GLN A 1030 38.79 25.82 4.48
N ALA A 1031 37.55 25.70 4.00
CA ALA A 1031 36.31 25.68 4.81
C ALA A 1031 36.05 26.90 5.72
N GLU A 1032 36.72 28.04 5.53
CA GLU A 1032 36.46 29.29 6.26
C GLU A 1032 35.84 30.36 5.36
N SER A 1033 35.06 31.28 5.96
CA SER A 1033 34.40 32.36 5.23
C SER A 1033 35.28 33.60 5.11
N ALA A 1034 35.08 34.40 4.06
CA ALA A 1034 35.90 35.60 3.78
C ALA A 1034 36.11 36.51 5.01
N PRO A 1035 35.10 36.82 5.87
CA PRO A 1035 35.32 37.66 7.04
C PRO A 1035 36.29 37.08 8.08
N ILE A 1036 36.31 35.76 8.28
CA ILE A 1036 37.22 35.08 9.21
C ILE A 1036 38.66 35.21 8.71
N VAL A 1037 38.85 34.91 7.42
CA VAL A 1037 40.16 34.94 6.77
C VAL A 1037 40.71 36.36 6.68
N SER A 1038 39.90 37.35 6.28
CA SER A 1038 40.32 38.75 6.20
C SER A 1038 40.74 39.31 7.57
N ALA A 1039 39.96 39.06 8.63
CA ALA A 1039 40.31 39.51 9.98
C ALA A 1039 41.59 38.85 10.51
N PHE A 1040 41.86 37.59 10.12
CA PHE A 1040 43.11 36.92 10.45
C PHE A 1040 44.32 37.54 9.70
N LEU A 1041 44.18 37.82 8.41
CA LEU A 1041 45.26 38.42 7.61
C LEU A 1041 45.61 39.83 8.08
N GLU A 1042 44.62 40.67 8.37
CA GLU A 1042 44.82 42.02 8.95
C GLU A 1042 45.56 41.94 10.30
N ALA A 1043 45.16 40.99 11.17
CA ALA A 1043 45.84 40.76 12.45
C ALA A 1043 47.29 40.23 12.30
N ARG A 1044 47.63 39.62 11.15
CA ARG A 1044 48.97 39.14 10.81
C ARG A 1044 49.80 40.12 9.98
N LYS A 1045 49.16 41.11 9.35
CA LYS A 1045 49.73 42.00 8.31
C LYS A 1045 50.22 41.22 7.09
N TRP A 1046 49.37 40.33 6.59
CA TRP A 1046 49.59 39.52 5.38
C TRP A 1046 48.72 40.07 4.24
N ASP A 1047 48.89 41.36 3.98
CA ASP A 1047 47.92 42.20 3.26
C ASP A 1047 48.05 42.10 1.72
N SER A 1048 48.99 41.30 1.23
CA SER A 1048 49.39 41.18 -0.18
C SER A 1048 48.95 39.88 -0.88
N GLU A 1049 48.44 38.89 -0.13
CA GLU A 1049 48.43 37.51 -0.64
C GLU A 1049 47.18 37.11 -1.45
N PRO A 1050 47.35 36.45 -2.62
CA PRO A 1050 46.25 35.96 -3.45
C PRO A 1050 45.58 34.73 -2.82
N VAL A 1051 44.68 34.97 -1.86
CA VAL A 1051 43.90 33.95 -1.16
C VAL A 1051 42.63 33.59 -1.94
N ALA A 1052 42.39 32.30 -2.16
CA ALA A 1052 41.17 31.77 -2.76
C ALA A 1052 40.40 30.88 -1.77
N LEU A 1053 39.07 30.94 -1.77
CA LEU A 1053 38.21 30.30 -0.77
C LEU A 1053 37.62 28.96 -1.26
N ASP A 1054 38.18 27.83 -0.82
CA ASP A 1054 37.63 26.49 -1.07
C ASP A 1054 36.61 26.11 0.04
N PHE A 1055 35.58 26.95 0.21
CA PHE A 1055 34.61 26.86 1.32
C PHE A 1055 33.92 25.49 1.45
N ASN A 1056 33.72 24.78 0.33
CA ASN A 1056 33.09 23.46 0.29
C ASN A 1056 34.09 22.30 0.12
N MET A 1057 35.39 22.55 0.28
CA MET A 1057 36.49 21.57 0.18
C MET A 1057 36.56 20.84 -1.18
N LYS A 1058 36.04 21.43 -2.26
CA LYS A 1058 35.96 20.79 -3.58
C LYS A 1058 37.30 20.74 -4.28
N VAL A 1059 38.10 21.80 -4.20
CA VAL A 1059 39.45 21.84 -4.78
C VAL A 1059 40.39 20.96 -3.96
N SER A 1060 40.32 21.05 -2.63
CA SER A 1060 41.11 20.24 -1.69
C SER A 1060 40.90 18.74 -1.90
N ARG A 1061 39.64 18.29 -2.09
CA ARG A 1061 39.35 16.89 -2.47
C ARG A 1061 39.90 16.54 -3.87
N ALA A 1062 39.82 17.44 -4.84
CA ALA A 1062 40.34 17.19 -6.20
C ALA A 1062 41.88 17.06 -6.22
N TYR A 1063 42.58 17.77 -5.33
CA TYR A 1063 44.04 17.71 -5.18
C TYR A 1063 44.53 16.62 -4.21
N GLN A 1064 43.61 15.84 -3.62
CA GLN A 1064 43.91 14.78 -2.63
C GLN A 1064 44.62 15.32 -1.37
N VAL A 1065 44.15 16.46 -0.86
CA VAL A 1065 44.69 17.08 0.36
C VAL A 1065 44.16 16.38 1.61
N GLU A 1066 44.97 15.48 2.18
CA GLU A 1066 44.64 14.69 3.38
C GLU A 1066 45.08 15.35 4.70
N GLY A 1067 45.88 16.41 4.65
CA GLY A 1067 46.32 17.21 5.80
C GLY A 1067 47.01 18.50 5.35
N ILE A 1068 47.09 19.50 6.23
CA ILE A 1068 47.60 20.85 5.92
C ILE A 1068 48.74 21.28 6.88
N PRO A 1069 49.69 22.13 6.45
CA PRO A 1069 49.80 22.76 5.13
C PRO A 1069 50.12 21.73 4.03
N HIS A 1070 49.70 22.03 2.81
CA HIS A 1070 49.93 21.16 1.66
C HIS A 1070 50.25 22.02 0.45
N THR A 1071 51.50 21.96 -0.01
CA THR A 1071 52.01 22.82 -1.07
C THR A 1071 52.15 22.01 -2.36
N VAL A 1072 51.54 22.48 -3.45
CA VAL A 1072 51.52 21.83 -4.77
C VAL A 1072 52.15 22.76 -5.80
N VAL A 1073 53.16 22.27 -6.53
CA VAL A 1073 53.81 23.01 -7.62
C VAL A 1073 53.41 22.41 -8.96
N ILE A 1074 52.93 23.26 -9.86
CA ILE A 1074 52.42 22.92 -11.18
C ILE A 1074 53.33 23.58 -12.23
N ASP A 1075 53.71 22.81 -13.26
CA ASP A 1075 54.57 23.29 -14.34
C ASP A 1075 53.80 24.16 -15.37
N PRO A 1076 54.52 24.92 -16.23
CA PRO A 1076 53.92 25.73 -17.29
C PRO A 1076 53.04 25.00 -18.31
N ALA A 1077 53.15 23.68 -18.46
CA ALA A 1077 52.25 22.89 -19.31
C ALA A 1077 50.91 22.61 -18.59
N GLY A 1078 50.93 22.56 -17.26
CA GLY A 1078 49.78 22.34 -16.40
C GLY A 1078 49.84 21.09 -15.53
N LYS A 1079 51.01 20.45 -15.41
CA LYS A 1079 51.16 19.19 -14.68
C LYS A 1079 51.74 19.40 -13.29
N ILE A 1080 51.27 18.63 -12.32
CA ILE A 1080 51.80 18.65 -10.96
C ILE A 1080 53.22 18.08 -10.99
N ALA A 1081 54.21 18.91 -10.66
CA ALA A 1081 55.63 18.59 -10.73
C ALA A 1081 56.23 18.23 -9.37
N TRP A 1082 55.66 18.76 -8.27
CA TRP A 1082 56.10 18.51 -6.89
C TRP A 1082 54.94 18.74 -5.91
N VAL A 1083 54.95 18.04 -4.78
CA VAL A 1083 53.95 18.12 -3.70
C VAL A 1083 54.65 17.90 -2.36
N HIS A 1084 54.31 18.67 -1.34
CA HIS A 1084 54.78 18.52 0.04
C HIS A 1084 53.61 18.64 1.02
N THR A 1085 53.57 17.78 2.05
CA THR A 1085 52.54 17.78 3.09
C THR A 1085 53.17 17.96 4.46
N GLY A 1086 52.65 18.88 5.26
CA GLY A 1086 53.17 19.23 6.58
C GLY A 1086 54.19 20.37 6.56
N TYR A 1087 54.73 20.68 7.74
CA TYR A 1087 55.75 21.73 7.92
C TYR A 1087 57.15 21.10 7.99
N SER A 1088 58.03 21.49 7.07
CA SER A 1088 59.48 21.18 7.09
C SER A 1088 60.29 22.45 7.37
N PRO A 1089 61.33 22.42 8.24
CA PRO A 1089 62.31 23.51 8.37
C PRO A 1089 63.08 23.81 7.07
N ASP A 1090 63.14 22.83 6.16
CA ASP A 1090 63.79 22.95 4.85
C ASP A 1090 62.82 23.39 3.73
N LEU A 1091 61.52 23.55 4.02
CA LEU A 1091 60.45 23.80 3.02
C LEU A 1091 60.79 24.93 2.04
N LYS A 1092 61.32 26.05 2.53
CA LYS A 1092 61.76 27.18 1.69
C LYS A 1092 62.81 26.77 0.64
N ARG A 1093 63.77 25.94 1.04
CA ARG A 1093 64.85 25.46 0.17
C ARG A 1093 64.33 24.41 -0.80
N GLU A 1094 63.55 23.43 -0.32
CA GLU A 1094 62.93 22.39 -1.15
C GLU A 1094 62.04 23.00 -2.26
N LEU A 1095 61.19 23.96 -1.90
CA LEU A 1095 60.28 24.63 -2.83
C LEU A 1095 61.05 25.48 -3.86
N PHE A 1096 62.09 26.22 -3.43
CA PHE A 1096 62.95 26.96 -4.33
C PHE A 1096 63.69 26.03 -5.32
N GLU A 1097 64.25 24.92 -4.83
CA GLU A 1097 64.91 23.90 -5.67
C GLU A 1097 63.94 23.26 -6.67
N ALA A 1098 62.69 23.00 -6.27
CA ALA A 1098 61.64 22.48 -7.15
C ALA A 1098 61.28 23.47 -8.27
N ILE A 1099 61.02 24.74 -7.94
CA ILE A 1099 60.66 25.78 -8.92
C ILE A 1099 61.84 26.05 -9.87
N ALA A 1100 63.06 26.21 -9.35
CA ALA A 1100 64.27 26.39 -10.16
C ALA A 1100 64.55 25.18 -11.06
N GLY A 1101 64.28 23.96 -10.58
CA GLY A 1101 64.37 22.72 -11.34
C GLY A 1101 63.38 22.64 -12.51
N ILE A 1102 62.19 23.24 -12.39
CA ILE A 1102 61.22 23.33 -13.49
C ILE A 1102 61.66 24.40 -14.50
N LEU A 1103 62.00 25.61 -14.03
CA LEU A 1103 62.37 26.73 -14.90
C LEU A 1103 63.65 26.46 -15.71
N SER A 1104 64.66 25.82 -15.12
CA SER A 1104 65.91 25.46 -15.80
C SER A 1104 65.72 24.43 -16.93
N ARG A 1105 64.85 23.43 -16.74
CA ARG A 1105 64.50 22.44 -17.79
C ARG A 1105 63.85 23.10 -19.00
N ILE A 1106 63.10 24.18 -18.79
CA ILE A 1106 62.43 24.95 -19.86
C ILE A 1106 63.43 25.88 -20.55
N GLY A 1107 64.36 26.49 -19.80
CA GLY A 1107 65.46 27.27 -20.37
C GLY A 1107 66.42 26.45 -21.24
N ALA A 1108 66.56 25.14 -20.99
CA ALA A 1108 67.35 24.22 -21.80
C ALA A 1108 66.60 23.61 -23.00
N ALA A 1109 65.32 23.97 -23.20
CA ALA A 1109 64.43 23.44 -24.24
C ALA A 1109 63.92 24.51 -25.22
N ARG A 1110 64.64 25.64 -25.33
CA ARG A 1110 64.36 26.78 -26.23
C ARG A 1110 65.57 27.14 -27.08
#